data_AF-A0A7K0YU53-F1
#
_entry.id   AF-A0A7K0YU53-F1
#
_cell.length_a   1.000
_cell.length_b   1.000
_cell.length_c   1.000
_cell.angle_alpha   90.00
_cell.angle_beta   90.00
_cell.angle_gamma   90.00
#
_symmetry.space_group_name_H-M   'P 1'
#
loop_
_entity.id
_entity.type
_entity.pdbx_description
1 polymer ?
#
loop_
_entity_poly.entity_id
_entity_poly.type
_entity_poly.pdbx_seq_one_letter_code
_entity_poly.pdbx_strand_id
1 'polypeptide(L)'
;MKRLPGIVIAGLASIAAGAIHGGAIGLHAEHPQLARIFIVVTLAQLAWGLSALLRPQQWLLPVGVLINGAAVGGWIATRIVGISWIDGLEVRESPQLADSLCAGLGIVAATVALAALLVGERELPQVRLALPSFAILLLTLPAMWNGAAHVHNHAATFDAAGNVINEAQPHDHGTATTPVEQIVSETPTTPASTFAAWPRPYDPDLPLDISNVANVSAEQESRAKALIKSTQRELPTWADYQTALAGGWQSIGDGSTGFEHFIKRELIQDDKFLDPTAPEALVYKVEGAKRTLVSVMFIAKTGVTVDDPSLTDYAGGLIQWHSHDNLCWRNNAQGVPVISGLTDGAGNCPAGSVRAGGNNAMVHVWITPHLCGPFAALEGAGAGRSNVSDSERVDLCGAAHQHSTSAPTTIVTTDPTATTVAPTITTFAPAPTTTAAPSFNDTGASRISLGGFPGVTADQQARAEDLLYRTREKLKKFALTQTALDNGFTSIQDAGTGVEHYINWSYINDDHELDPNYPESLVYQVGAGGKRTLVSAMYMVGDEYELATVPDVGGALTQWHIHNNLCFDQDPYVTGSTRVVGVTSENGPCSFGIKLNPNPMLHVWLVPQKCGPFAALEGVGAGQVIAGESRLCDEAHGHG
;
A
#
# COMPACT_ATOMS: atom_id res chain seq x y z
N MET A 1 37.89 -18.01 51.56
CA MET A 1 36.58 -17.34 51.72
C MET A 1 35.51 -18.28 51.20
N LYS A 2 34.55 -18.65 52.06
CA LYS A 2 33.39 -19.44 51.64
C LYS A 2 32.51 -18.61 50.70
N ARG A 3 32.15 -19.20 49.56
CA ARG A 3 31.31 -18.57 48.53
C ARG A 3 30.32 -19.59 48.00
N LEU A 4 29.20 -19.09 47.51
CA LEU A 4 28.24 -19.88 46.75
C LEU A 4 28.79 -20.12 45.34
N PRO A 5 29.02 -21.38 44.91
CA PRO A 5 29.61 -21.66 43.60
C PRO A 5 28.74 -21.13 42.47
N GLY A 6 29.34 -20.38 41.54
CA GLY A 6 28.65 -19.95 40.32
C GLY A 6 27.56 -18.88 40.49
N ILE A 7 27.24 -18.42 41.71
CA ILE A 7 26.17 -17.42 41.93
C ILE A 7 26.36 -16.13 41.12
N VAL A 8 27.61 -15.75 40.88
CA VAL A 8 27.96 -14.59 40.04
C VAL A 8 27.60 -14.85 38.57
N ILE A 9 27.85 -16.06 38.06
CA ILE A 9 27.47 -16.45 36.69
C ILE A 9 25.95 -16.49 36.57
N ALA A 10 25.26 -17.04 37.58
CA ALA A 10 23.80 -17.05 37.62
C ALA A 10 23.22 -15.63 37.63
N GLY A 11 23.79 -14.73 38.44
CA GLY A 11 23.38 -13.32 38.50
C GLY A 11 23.60 -12.58 37.18
N LEU A 12 24.76 -12.77 36.53
CA LEU A 12 25.04 -12.18 35.21
C LEU A 12 24.10 -12.71 34.12
N ALA A 13 23.85 -14.03 34.09
CA ALA A 13 22.94 -14.63 33.13
C ALA A 13 21.49 -14.15 33.34
N SER A 14 21.06 -13.98 34.60
CA SER A 14 19.74 -13.45 34.91
C SER A 14 19.60 -11.98 34.53
N ILE A 15 20.62 -11.14 34.76
CA ILE A 15 20.64 -9.74 34.29
C ILE A 15 20.52 -9.69 32.76
N ALA A 16 21.28 -10.54 32.06
CA ALA A 16 21.24 -10.61 30.61
C ALA A 16 19.87 -11.05 30.07
N ALA A 17 19.26 -12.07 30.67
CA ALA A 17 17.89 -12.49 30.32
C ALA A 17 16.87 -11.38 30.59
N GLY A 18 16.99 -10.69 31.74
CA GLY A 18 16.16 -9.54 32.07
C GLY A 18 16.31 -8.38 31.09
N ALA A 19 17.52 -8.10 30.60
CA ALA A 19 17.75 -7.09 29.58
C ALA A 19 17.08 -7.44 28.24
N ILE A 20 17.10 -8.71 27.84
CA ILE A 20 16.42 -9.18 26.61
C ILE A 20 14.89 -9.08 26.78
N HIS A 21 14.33 -9.54 27.90
CA HIS A 21 12.90 -9.33 28.20
C HIS A 21 12.52 -7.86 28.27
N GLY A 22 13.44 -6.99 28.71
CA GLY A 22 13.24 -5.55 28.73
C GLY A 22 13.07 -4.96 27.33
N GLY A 23 13.84 -5.47 26.36
CA GLY A 23 13.65 -5.13 24.94
C GLY A 23 12.29 -5.58 24.40
N ALA A 24 11.78 -6.72 24.87
CA ALA A 24 10.48 -7.25 24.45
C ALA A 24 9.28 -6.43 24.94
N ILE A 25 9.43 -5.57 25.96
CA ILE A 25 8.34 -4.72 26.47
C ILE A 25 7.80 -3.78 25.38
N GLY A 26 8.71 -3.17 24.60
CA GLY A 26 8.33 -2.26 23.53
C GLY A 26 7.82 -2.97 22.28
N LEU A 27 8.27 -4.20 22.07
CA LEU A 27 7.87 -5.05 20.93
C LEU A 27 6.46 -5.64 21.07
N HIS A 28 5.97 -5.75 22.32
CA HIS A 28 4.64 -6.26 22.65
C HIS A 28 3.73 -5.20 23.27
N ALA A 29 3.99 -3.92 23.00
CA ALA A 29 3.27 -2.81 23.62
C ALA A 29 1.78 -2.78 23.23
N GLU A 30 1.43 -3.39 22.10
CA GLU A 30 0.08 -3.61 21.57
C GLU A 30 -0.75 -4.61 22.39
N HIS A 31 -0.10 -5.44 23.21
CA HIS A 31 -0.75 -6.34 24.17
C HIS A 31 -0.48 -5.88 25.61
N PRO A 32 -1.34 -5.02 26.20
CA PRO A 32 -1.08 -4.42 27.50
C PRO A 32 -0.83 -5.45 28.62
N GLN A 33 -1.46 -6.62 28.54
CA GLN A 33 -1.26 -7.70 29.50
C GLN A 33 0.13 -8.33 29.35
N LEU A 34 0.56 -8.66 28.13
CA LEU A 34 1.85 -9.27 27.84
C LEU A 34 3.02 -8.29 28.11
N ALA A 35 2.91 -7.03 27.71
CA ALA A 35 3.90 -5.99 28.04
C ALA A 35 4.10 -5.84 29.56
N ARG A 36 3.01 -5.86 30.35
CA ARG A 36 3.08 -5.83 31.83
C ARG A 36 3.80 -7.07 32.39
N ILE A 37 3.56 -8.24 31.82
CA ILE A 37 4.26 -9.48 32.22
C ILE A 37 5.76 -9.33 31.93
N PHE A 38 6.15 -8.85 30.74
CA PHE A 38 7.56 -8.61 30.43
C PHE A 38 8.21 -7.57 31.34
N ILE A 39 7.49 -6.50 31.73
CA ILE A 39 7.97 -5.53 32.73
C ILE A 39 8.26 -6.24 34.06
N VAL A 40 7.32 -7.04 34.55
CA VAL A 40 7.46 -7.75 35.83
C VAL A 40 8.63 -8.74 35.80
N VAL A 41 8.73 -9.54 34.74
CA VAL A 41 9.80 -10.54 34.58
C VAL A 41 11.17 -9.85 34.46
N THR A 42 11.26 -8.78 33.67
CA THR A 42 12.47 -7.96 33.52
C THR A 42 12.94 -7.43 34.86
N LEU A 43 12.05 -6.76 35.60
CA LEU A 43 12.37 -6.19 36.90
C LEU A 43 12.80 -7.28 37.89
N ALA A 44 12.11 -8.43 37.91
CA ALA A 44 12.45 -9.54 38.79
C ALA A 44 13.84 -10.12 38.49
N GLN A 45 14.17 -10.34 37.22
CA GLN A 45 15.46 -10.89 36.79
C GLN A 45 16.62 -9.91 37.03
N LEU A 46 16.43 -8.62 36.71
CA LEU A 46 17.42 -7.58 36.98
C LEU A 46 17.66 -7.41 38.48
N ALA A 47 16.59 -7.28 39.28
CA ALA A 47 16.69 -7.07 40.72
C ALA A 47 17.35 -8.26 41.42
N TRP A 48 16.98 -9.49 41.04
CA TRP A 48 17.59 -10.69 41.59
C TRP A 48 19.06 -10.80 41.21
N GLY A 49 19.40 -10.64 39.93
CA GLY A 49 20.77 -10.75 39.46
C GLY A 49 21.69 -9.69 40.08
N LEU A 50 21.25 -8.44 40.20
CA LEU A 50 21.97 -7.39 40.92
C LEU A 50 22.17 -7.74 42.39
N SER A 51 21.12 -8.24 43.06
CA SER A 51 21.20 -8.64 44.47
C SER A 51 22.19 -9.79 44.69
N ALA A 52 22.20 -10.78 43.78
CA ALA A 52 23.12 -11.91 43.81
C ALA A 52 24.59 -11.48 43.61
N LEU A 53 24.84 -10.42 42.83
CA LEU A 53 26.18 -9.85 42.62
C LEU A 53 26.65 -9.00 43.80
N LEU A 54 25.77 -8.13 44.32
CA LEU A 54 26.13 -7.17 45.37
C LEU A 54 26.20 -7.81 46.76
N ARG A 55 25.26 -8.71 47.07
CA ARG A 55 25.13 -9.35 48.38
C ARG A 55 24.65 -10.81 48.23
N PRO A 56 25.54 -11.74 47.86
CA PRO A 56 25.19 -13.15 47.73
C PRO A 56 24.77 -13.72 49.10
N GLN A 57 23.50 -14.09 49.24
CA GLN A 57 22.91 -14.67 50.45
C GLN A 57 22.18 -15.98 50.10
N GLN A 58 22.16 -16.95 51.01
CA GLN A 58 21.61 -18.29 50.73
C GLN A 58 20.11 -18.27 50.38
N TRP A 59 19.32 -17.37 50.99
CA TRP A 59 17.89 -17.24 50.70
C TRP A 59 17.60 -16.73 49.29
N LEU A 60 18.56 -16.07 48.62
CA LEU A 60 18.40 -15.61 47.24
C LEU A 60 18.42 -16.78 46.24
N LEU A 61 19.05 -17.90 46.57
CA LEU A 61 19.16 -19.04 45.65
C LEU A 61 17.80 -19.63 45.25
N PRO A 62 16.89 -20.00 46.17
CA PRO A 62 15.56 -20.49 45.79
C PRO A 62 14.74 -19.42 45.05
N VAL A 63 14.89 -18.14 45.39
CA VAL A 63 14.23 -17.03 44.68
C VAL A 63 14.70 -16.96 43.22
N GLY A 64 16.00 -17.14 42.98
CA GLY A 64 16.59 -17.13 41.64
C GLY A 64 16.15 -18.30 40.77
N VAL A 65 16.04 -19.48 41.39
CA VAL A 65 15.49 -20.68 40.73
C VAL A 65 14.05 -20.45 40.33
N LEU A 66 13.23 -19.84 41.20
CA LEU A 66 11.83 -19.55 40.90
C LEU A 66 11.67 -18.52 39.79
N ILE A 67 12.36 -17.37 39.87
CA ILE A 67 12.24 -16.29 38.87
C ILE A 67 12.65 -16.77 37.47
N ASN A 68 13.85 -17.34 37.36
CA ASN A 68 14.36 -17.76 36.06
C ASN A 68 13.68 -19.06 35.59
N GLY A 69 13.31 -19.96 36.50
CA GLY A 69 12.56 -21.17 36.18
C GLY A 69 11.14 -20.87 35.69
N ALA A 70 10.46 -19.89 36.27
CA ALA A 70 9.14 -19.45 35.80
C ALA A 70 9.22 -18.82 34.40
N ALA A 71 10.23 -18.00 34.13
CA ALA A 71 10.46 -17.44 32.80
C ALA A 71 10.70 -18.53 31.74
N VAL A 72 11.57 -19.51 32.05
CA VAL A 72 11.82 -20.67 31.17
C VAL A 72 10.56 -21.53 31.01
N GLY A 73 9.81 -21.74 32.08
CA GLY A 73 8.54 -22.49 32.05
C GLY A 73 7.50 -21.82 31.17
N GLY A 74 7.38 -20.49 31.25
CA GLY A 74 6.54 -19.68 30.36
C GLY A 74 6.95 -19.85 28.90
N TRP A 75 8.25 -19.74 28.61
CA TRP A 75 8.79 -19.97 27.26
C TRP A 75 8.53 -21.40 26.75
N ILE A 76 8.68 -22.43 27.58
CA ILE A 76 8.34 -23.80 27.16
C ILE A 76 6.84 -23.93 26.85
N ALA A 77 5.98 -23.32 27.66
CA ALA A 77 4.53 -23.40 27.46
C ALA A 77 4.10 -22.75 26.14
N THR A 78 4.65 -21.59 25.78
CA THR A 78 4.37 -20.91 24.50
C THR A 78 4.85 -21.72 23.29
N ARG A 79 5.85 -22.60 23.47
CA ARG A 79 6.41 -23.44 22.39
C ARG A 79 5.75 -24.81 22.26
N ILE A 80 5.00 -25.28 23.26
CA ILE A 80 4.32 -26.59 23.22
C ILE A 80 2.81 -26.45 23.02
N VAL A 81 2.17 -25.55 23.77
CA VAL A 81 0.70 -25.46 23.85
C VAL A 81 0.14 -24.06 23.58
N GLY A 82 0.92 -23.00 23.76
CA GLY A 82 0.37 -21.64 23.85
C GLY A 82 -0.28 -21.38 25.23
N ILE A 83 -0.50 -20.11 25.56
CA ILE A 83 -1.11 -19.65 26.80
C ILE A 83 -2.40 -18.90 26.47
N SER A 84 -3.50 -19.64 26.36
CA SER A 84 -4.81 -19.17 25.88
C SER A 84 -5.49 -18.06 26.69
N TRP A 85 -4.91 -17.62 27.81
CA TRP A 85 -5.46 -16.59 28.70
C TRP A 85 -4.56 -15.35 28.80
N ILE A 86 -3.49 -15.30 28.01
CA ILE A 86 -2.63 -14.13 27.87
C ILE A 86 -2.71 -13.67 26.42
N ASP A 87 -3.30 -12.49 26.22
CA ASP A 87 -3.36 -11.83 24.93
C ASP A 87 -1.96 -11.73 24.30
N GLY A 88 -1.78 -12.32 23.13
CA GLY A 88 -0.52 -12.37 22.38
C GLY A 88 0.29 -13.66 22.55
N LEU A 89 -0.19 -14.66 23.31
CA LEU A 89 0.50 -15.95 23.52
C LEU A 89 -0.40 -17.17 23.27
N GLU A 90 -1.62 -17.01 22.75
CA GLU A 90 -2.65 -18.05 22.67
C GLU A 90 -2.31 -19.17 21.69
N VAL A 91 -1.52 -18.85 20.66
CA VAL A 91 -1.09 -19.77 19.62
C VAL A 91 0.33 -20.25 19.89
N ARG A 92 0.59 -21.52 19.60
CA ARG A 92 1.94 -22.09 19.66
C ARG A 92 2.84 -21.38 18.64
N GLU A 93 3.97 -20.89 19.12
CA GLU A 93 4.95 -20.16 18.33
C GLU A 93 6.20 -21.02 18.04
N SER A 94 6.92 -20.69 16.96
CA SER A 94 8.25 -21.25 16.67
C SER A 94 9.34 -20.59 17.52
N PRO A 95 10.39 -21.34 17.96
CA PRO A 95 11.53 -20.75 18.64
C PRO A 95 12.29 -19.79 17.74
N GLN A 96 12.48 -18.56 18.17
CA GLN A 96 13.33 -17.58 17.49
C GLN A 96 14.70 -17.50 18.16
N LEU A 97 15.57 -16.61 17.69
CA LEU A 97 16.90 -16.47 18.28
C LEU A 97 16.85 -15.71 19.61
N ALA A 98 16.10 -14.61 19.69
CA ALA A 98 16.07 -13.74 20.88
C ALA A 98 15.45 -14.43 22.11
N ASP A 99 14.29 -15.08 21.94
CA ASP A 99 13.59 -15.85 22.96
C ASP A 99 14.37 -17.11 23.37
N SER A 100 14.97 -17.83 22.42
CA SER A 100 15.78 -19.02 22.73
C SER A 100 17.07 -18.68 23.48
N LEU A 101 17.72 -17.56 23.12
CA LEU A 101 18.88 -17.06 23.86
C LEU A 101 18.49 -16.56 25.25
N CYS A 102 17.36 -15.87 25.37
CA CYS A 102 16.80 -15.46 26.66
C CYS A 102 16.50 -16.67 27.56
N ALA A 103 15.80 -17.67 27.03
CA ALA A 103 15.49 -18.92 27.72
C ALA A 103 16.76 -19.69 28.09
N GLY A 104 17.76 -19.74 27.20
CA GLY A 104 19.06 -20.34 27.47
C GLY A 104 19.80 -19.67 28.65
N LEU A 105 19.80 -18.34 28.68
CA LEU A 105 20.36 -17.58 29.81
C LEU A 105 19.56 -17.81 31.09
N GLY A 106 18.23 -17.90 31.00
CA GLY A 106 17.35 -18.29 32.10
C GLY A 106 17.65 -19.70 32.64
N ILE A 107 17.89 -20.68 31.76
CA ILE A 107 18.29 -22.05 32.12
C ILE A 107 19.63 -22.02 32.85
N VAL A 108 20.63 -21.29 32.34
CA VAL A 108 21.92 -21.14 33.02
C VAL A 108 21.74 -20.52 34.40
N ALA A 109 20.96 -19.45 34.53
CA ALA A 109 20.69 -18.81 35.80
C ALA A 109 20.01 -19.75 36.81
N ALA A 110 18.95 -20.45 36.39
CA ALA A 110 18.19 -21.37 37.24
C ALA A 110 19.02 -22.60 37.65
N THR A 111 19.72 -23.24 36.70
CA THR A 111 20.50 -24.45 36.96
C THR A 111 21.73 -24.18 37.83
N VAL A 112 22.43 -23.06 37.61
CA VAL A 112 23.58 -22.68 38.44
C VAL A 112 23.11 -22.27 39.84
N ALA A 113 22.00 -21.54 39.96
CA ALA A 113 21.41 -21.22 41.27
C ALA A 113 20.96 -22.48 42.03
N LEU A 114 20.34 -23.45 41.34
CA LEU A 114 19.94 -24.74 41.91
C LEU A 114 21.16 -25.56 42.33
N ALA A 115 22.20 -25.63 41.50
CA ALA A 115 23.45 -26.31 41.85
C ALA A 115 24.10 -25.66 43.08
N ALA A 116 24.13 -24.34 43.17
CA ALA A 116 24.64 -23.62 44.34
C ALA A 116 23.80 -23.91 45.60
N LEU A 117 22.47 -24.04 45.45
CA LEU A 117 21.55 -24.39 46.54
C LEU A 117 21.82 -25.79 47.08
N LEU A 118 22.07 -26.76 46.20
CA LEU A 118 22.33 -28.15 46.56
C LEU A 118 23.75 -28.36 47.12
N VAL A 119 24.74 -27.65 46.59
CA VAL A 119 26.15 -27.80 46.97
C VAL A 119 26.49 -27.04 48.25
N GLY A 120 25.80 -25.93 48.51
CA GLY A 120 26.08 -25.03 49.62
C GLY A 120 27.40 -24.28 49.49
N GLU A 121 27.82 -23.61 50.57
CA GLU A 121 29.04 -22.81 50.58
C GLU A 121 30.31 -23.66 50.52
N ARG A 122 31.22 -23.31 49.61
CA ARG A 122 32.54 -23.94 49.49
C ARG A 122 33.67 -22.92 49.45
N GLU A 123 34.86 -23.36 49.81
CA GLU A 123 36.07 -22.59 49.56
C GLU A 123 36.44 -22.69 48.08
N LEU A 124 36.41 -21.57 47.38
CA LEU A 124 36.65 -21.51 45.95
C LEU A 124 37.83 -20.57 45.63
N PRO A 125 38.65 -20.92 44.63
CA PRO A 125 39.67 -20.01 44.10
C PRO A 125 39.01 -18.80 43.41
N GLN A 126 39.75 -17.70 43.26
CA GLN A 126 39.27 -16.56 42.48
C GLN A 126 39.09 -16.95 41.01
N VAL A 127 37.85 -16.88 40.54
CA VAL A 127 37.50 -17.14 39.13
C VAL A 127 37.64 -15.83 38.35
N ARG A 128 38.33 -15.87 37.20
CA ARG A 128 38.35 -14.74 36.25
C ARG A 128 36.98 -14.62 35.60
N LEU A 129 36.26 -13.55 35.95
CA LEU A 129 34.91 -13.30 35.44
C LEU A 129 34.90 -12.71 34.02
N ALA A 130 36.04 -12.25 33.51
CA ALA A 130 36.12 -11.63 32.19
C ALA A 130 35.59 -12.53 31.06
N LEU A 131 35.95 -13.82 31.07
CA LEU A 131 35.51 -14.78 30.04
C LEU A 131 34.00 -15.06 30.09
N PRO A 132 33.38 -15.45 31.23
CA PRO A 132 31.94 -15.66 31.27
C PRO A 132 31.14 -14.37 31.05
N SER A 133 31.63 -13.21 31.54
CA SER A 133 30.98 -11.91 31.26
C SER A 133 31.02 -11.57 29.77
N PHE A 134 32.13 -11.82 29.08
CA PHE A 134 32.26 -11.58 27.64
C PHE A 134 31.38 -12.53 26.82
N ALA A 135 31.31 -13.81 27.21
CA ALA A 135 30.44 -14.79 26.56
C ALA A 135 28.96 -14.43 26.73
N ILE A 136 28.54 -14.02 27.94
CA ILE A 136 27.17 -13.55 28.19
C ILE A 136 26.87 -12.33 27.32
N LEU A 137 27.77 -11.34 27.30
CA LEU A 137 27.61 -10.13 26.48
C LEU A 137 27.46 -10.45 24.98
N LEU A 138 28.28 -11.38 24.47
CA LEU A 138 28.22 -11.84 23.07
C LEU A 138 26.92 -12.58 22.72
N LEU A 139 26.20 -13.13 23.71
CA LEU A 139 24.89 -13.73 23.51
C LEU A 139 23.76 -12.69 23.66
N THR A 140 23.92 -11.75 24.60
CA THR A 140 22.91 -10.71 24.87
C THR A 140 22.80 -9.70 23.73
N LEU A 141 23.93 -9.24 23.17
CA LEU A 141 23.90 -8.19 22.14
C LEU A 141 23.20 -8.66 20.84
N PRO A 142 23.50 -9.84 20.27
CA PRO A 142 22.75 -10.34 19.12
C PRO A 142 21.29 -10.64 19.44
N ALA A 143 20.99 -11.14 20.65
CA ALA A 143 19.60 -11.39 21.06
C ALA A 143 18.79 -10.09 21.13
N MET A 144 19.34 -9.03 21.72
CA MET A 144 18.68 -7.72 21.78
C MET A 144 18.58 -7.07 20.40
N TRP A 145 19.61 -7.21 19.56
CA TRP A 145 19.59 -6.71 18.18
C TRP A 145 18.55 -7.45 17.32
N ASN A 146 18.50 -8.77 17.42
CA ASN A 146 17.56 -9.62 16.67
C ASN A 146 16.12 -9.43 17.17
N GLY A 147 15.92 -9.32 18.49
CA GLY A 147 14.63 -8.99 19.07
C GLY A 147 14.12 -7.63 18.58
N ALA A 148 14.99 -6.59 18.54
CA ALA A 148 14.60 -5.30 17.98
C ALA A 148 14.19 -5.42 16.49
N ALA A 149 14.93 -6.21 15.70
CA ALA A 149 14.80 -6.30 14.25
C ALA A 149 13.76 -7.32 13.70
N HIS A 150 13.04 -8.05 14.55
CA HIS A 150 12.04 -9.05 14.13
C HIS A 150 10.74 -8.92 14.94
N VAL A 151 9.64 -8.60 14.25
CA VAL A 151 8.27 -8.69 14.78
C VAL A 151 7.74 -10.10 14.49
N HIS A 152 7.13 -10.76 15.48
CA HIS A 152 6.56 -12.09 15.33
C HIS A 152 5.24 -12.02 14.54
N ASN A 153 5.05 -12.92 13.57
CA ASN A 153 3.78 -13.10 12.84
C ASN A 153 3.11 -14.36 13.41
N HIS A 154 1.99 -14.21 14.13
CA HIS A 154 1.26 -15.34 14.73
C HIS A 154 0.26 -15.93 13.73
N ALA A 155 0.73 -16.33 12.55
CA ALA A 155 -0.11 -17.02 11.58
C ALA A 155 -0.14 -18.52 11.88
N ALA A 156 -1.23 -19.00 12.49
CA ALA A 156 -1.59 -20.42 12.32
C ALA A 156 -2.05 -20.60 10.87
N THR A 157 -1.28 -21.32 10.06
CA THR A 157 -1.72 -21.73 8.73
C THR A 157 -2.79 -22.81 8.86
N PHE A 158 -3.96 -22.56 8.27
CA PHE A 158 -5.06 -23.50 8.17
C PHE A 158 -5.21 -24.00 6.73
N ASP A 159 -5.60 -25.26 6.55
CA ASP A 159 -5.98 -25.75 5.23
C ASP A 159 -7.35 -25.19 4.79
N ALA A 160 -7.73 -25.44 3.54
CA ALA A 160 -9.02 -25.03 2.98
C ALA A 160 -10.25 -25.64 3.71
N ALA A 161 -10.03 -26.54 4.68
CA ALA A 161 -11.06 -27.13 5.54
C ALA A 161 -11.00 -26.61 6.99
N GLY A 162 -10.12 -25.67 7.31
CA GLY A 162 -10.00 -25.04 8.63
C GLY A 162 -9.18 -25.84 9.66
N ASN A 163 -8.39 -26.83 9.24
CA ASN A 163 -7.50 -27.57 10.15
C ASN A 163 -6.11 -26.95 10.21
N VAL A 164 -5.50 -26.91 11.41
CA VAL A 164 -4.15 -26.37 11.63
C VAL A 164 -3.09 -27.22 10.92
N ILE A 165 -2.34 -26.62 10.01
CA ILE A 165 -1.23 -27.26 9.29
C ILE A 165 0.03 -27.19 10.16
N ASN A 166 0.66 -28.34 10.41
CA ASN A 166 1.89 -28.47 11.20
C ASN A 166 3.13 -28.32 10.29
N GLU A 167 3.89 -27.23 10.44
CA GLU A 167 5.06 -26.89 9.60
C GLU A 167 6.30 -27.80 9.78
N ALA A 168 6.22 -28.88 10.56
CA ALA A 168 7.36 -29.77 10.82
C ALA A 168 7.70 -30.76 9.68
N GLN A 169 7.12 -30.63 8.48
CA GLN A 169 7.30 -31.60 7.40
C GLN A 169 8.10 -31.01 6.21
N PRO A 170 9.24 -31.61 5.80
CA PRO A 170 10.10 -31.03 4.76
C PRO A 170 9.50 -31.20 3.36
N HIS A 171 9.56 -30.16 2.52
CA HIS A 171 9.20 -30.20 1.10
C HIS A 171 10.45 -29.99 0.23
N ASP A 172 10.50 -30.72 -0.89
CA ASP A 172 11.64 -30.80 -1.82
C ASP A 172 11.60 -29.67 -2.87
N HIS A 173 12.76 -29.10 -3.18
CA HIS A 173 12.91 -28.00 -4.16
C HIS A 173 13.22 -28.55 -5.55
N GLY A 174 12.17 -28.89 -6.30
CA GLY A 174 12.26 -29.14 -7.74
C GLY A 174 12.07 -27.86 -8.56
N THR A 175 13.16 -27.35 -9.15
CA THR A 175 13.15 -26.29 -10.18
C THR A 175 12.28 -26.67 -11.37
N ALA A 176 11.30 -25.83 -11.71
CA ALA A 176 10.55 -25.93 -12.97
C ALA A 176 10.67 -24.62 -13.77
N THR A 177 11.66 -24.59 -14.66
CA THR A 177 11.61 -23.86 -15.92
C THR A 177 10.80 -24.68 -16.92
N THR A 178 9.70 -24.13 -17.46
CA THR A 178 9.05 -24.66 -18.66
C THR A 178 8.75 -23.54 -19.66
N PRO A 179 9.16 -23.66 -20.94
CA PRO A 179 8.90 -22.67 -21.98
C PRO A 179 7.53 -22.82 -22.62
N VAL A 180 7.12 -21.74 -23.28
CA VAL A 180 5.90 -21.54 -24.08
C VAL A 180 5.91 -22.43 -25.31
N GLU A 181 5.19 -23.55 -25.28
CA GLU A 181 4.52 -24.11 -26.44
C GLU A 181 3.53 -25.18 -25.98
N GLN A 182 2.39 -25.30 -26.67
CA GLN A 182 1.34 -26.31 -26.50
C GLN A 182 0.15 -25.93 -25.60
N ILE A 183 -0.75 -25.09 -26.17
CA ILE A 183 -2.17 -25.12 -25.86
C ILE A 183 -2.96 -25.13 -27.18
N VAL A 184 -2.96 -26.27 -27.88
CA VAL A 184 -3.98 -26.58 -28.89
C VAL A 184 -4.43 -28.02 -28.69
N SER A 185 -5.75 -28.20 -28.79
CA SER A 185 -6.53 -29.46 -28.73
C SER A 185 -7.11 -29.84 -27.37
N GLU A 186 -8.18 -29.13 -27.00
CA GLU A 186 -9.41 -29.80 -26.55
C GLU A 186 -10.60 -29.27 -27.37
N THR A 187 -11.42 -30.17 -27.90
CA THR A 187 -12.58 -29.88 -28.74
C THR A 187 -13.77 -29.49 -27.85
N PRO A 188 -14.33 -28.27 -27.94
CA PRO A 188 -15.51 -27.89 -27.14
C PRO A 188 -16.80 -28.23 -27.90
N THR A 189 -17.66 -29.01 -27.26
CA THR A 189 -19.10 -29.03 -27.59
C THR A 189 -19.77 -27.79 -26.97
N THR A 190 -20.32 -26.94 -27.83
CA THR A 190 -21.18 -25.74 -27.59
C THR A 190 -20.41 -24.40 -27.47
N PRO A 191 -20.71 -23.38 -28.30
CA PRO A 191 -19.91 -22.15 -28.38
C PRO A 191 -20.39 -21.12 -27.36
N ALA A 192 -19.82 -21.13 -26.15
CA ALA A 192 -19.81 -19.95 -25.30
C ALA A 192 -18.56 -19.12 -25.66
N SER A 193 -18.79 -17.92 -26.16
CA SER A 193 -17.79 -16.98 -26.68
C SER A 193 -16.72 -16.65 -25.63
N THR A 194 -15.44 -16.99 -25.89
CA THR A 194 -14.31 -16.78 -24.97
C THR A 194 -13.56 -15.46 -25.24
N PHE A 195 -14.27 -14.33 -25.37
CA PHE A 195 -13.61 -13.02 -25.43
C PHE A 195 -13.57 -12.38 -24.04
N ALA A 196 -12.49 -11.67 -23.72
CA ALA A 196 -12.45 -10.83 -22.52
C ALA A 196 -13.58 -9.78 -22.56
N ALA A 197 -14.12 -9.36 -21.43
CA ALA A 197 -15.11 -8.28 -21.42
C ALA A 197 -14.48 -6.96 -21.90
N TRP A 198 -15.26 -6.08 -22.52
CA TRP A 198 -14.84 -4.72 -22.89
C TRP A 198 -14.94 -3.81 -21.65
N PRO A 199 -14.01 -2.86 -21.40
CA PRO A 199 -12.80 -2.58 -22.16
C PRO A 199 -11.69 -3.63 -21.99
N ARG A 200 -10.75 -3.67 -22.95
CA ARG A 200 -9.64 -4.63 -22.97
C ARG A 200 -8.29 -3.91 -23.08
N PRO A 201 -7.18 -4.47 -22.57
CA PRO A 201 -5.85 -3.94 -22.80
C PRO A 201 -5.56 -3.73 -24.28
N TYR A 202 -4.97 -2.59 -24.57
CA TYR A 202 -4.60 -2.17 -25.91
C TYR A 202 -3.09 -1.98 -26.01
N ASP A 203 -2.53 -2.51 -27.08
CA ASP A 203 -1.16 -2.28 -27.49
C ASP A 203 -1.17 -1.97 -29.00
N PRO A 204 -0.70 -0.78 -29.43
CA PRO A 204 -0.67 -0.40 -30.85
C PRO A 204 0.21 -1.32 -31.70
N ASP A 205 1.17 -2.03 -31.11
CA ASP A 205 2.07 -2.94 -31.82
C ASP A 205 1.45 -4.33 -32.04
N LEU A 206 0.31 -4.61 -31.41
CA LEU A 206 -0.43 -5.87 -31.55
C LEU A 206 -1.66 -5.74 -32.47
N PRO A 207 -2.18 -6.86 -33.00
CA PRO A 207 -3.44 -6.84 -33.75
C PRO A 207 -4.59 -6.23 -32.93
N LEU A 208 -5.20 -5.17 -33.46
CA LEU A 208 -6.33 -4.49 -32.82
C LEU A 208 -7.58 -5.39 -32.79
N ASP A 209 -8.00 -5.79 -31.58
CA ASP A 209 -9.28 -6.45 -31.31
C ASP A 209 -10.20 -5.57 -30.46
N ILE A 210 -11.27 -5.09 -31.11
CA ILE A 210 -12.38 -4.36 -30.47
C ILE A 210 -13.72 -5.01 -30.81
N SER A 211 -13.71 -6.30 -31.14
CA SER A 211 -14.87 -7.05 -31.58
C SER A 211 -15.68 -7.63 -30.41
N ASN A 212 -16.93 -8.03 -30.71
CA ASN A 212 -17.84 -8.70 -29.78
C ASN A 212 -18.20 -7.84 -28.55
N VAL A 213 -18.40 -6.55 -28.77
CA VAL A 213 -18.90 -5.62 -27.74
C VAL A 213 -20.42 -5.50 -27.87
N ALA A 214 -21.12 -5.62 -26.75
CA ALA A 214 -22.58 -5.56 -26.74
C ALA A 214 -23.09 -4.23 -27.30
N ASN A 215 -24.19 -4.26 -28.06
CA ASN A 215 -24.82 -3.08 -28.65
C ASN A 215 -23.91 -2.24 -29.56
N VAL A 216 -22.95 -2.89 -30.25
CA VAL A 216 -22.07 -2.25 -31.24
C VAL A 216 -22.30 -2.89 -32.62
N SER A 217 -22.61 -2.06 -33.62
CA SER A 217 -22.78 -2.50 -35.01
C SER A 217 -21.43 -2.72 -35.71
N ALA A 218 -21.41 -3.49 -36.79
CA ALA A 218 -20.20 -3.69 -37.60
C ALA A 218 -19.67 -2.36 -38.18
N GLU A 219 -20.55 -1.43 -38.52
CA GLU A 219 -20.19 -0.10 -39.02
C GLU A 219 -19.59 0.77 -37.91
N GLN A 220 -20.14 0.70 -36.69
CA GLN A 220 -19.59 1.38 -35.50
C GLN A 220 -18.19 0.85 -35.17
N GLU A 221 -18.02 -0.47 -35.15
CA GLU A 221 -16.73 -1.13 -34.96
C GLU A 221 -15.74 -0.70 -36.06
N SER A 222 -16.16 -0.68 -37.32
CA SER A 222 -15.33 -0.26 -38.43
C SER A 222 -14.88 1.20 -38.32
N ARG A 223 -15.75 2.12 -37.90
CA ARG A 223 -15.40 3.53 -37.67
C ARG A 223 -14.40 3.69 -36.54
N ALA A 224 -14.64 3.02 -35.40
CA ALA A 224 -13.72 3.03 -34.26
C ALA A 224 -12.33 2.47 -34.63
N LYS A 225 -12.26 1.35 -35.38
CA LYS A 225 -10.98 0.82 -35.90
C LYS A 225 -10.28 1.80 -36.83
N ALA A 226 -11.04 2.48 -37.71
CA ALA A 226 -10.49 3.46 -38.61
C ALA A 226 -9.91 4.65 -37.84
N LEU A 227 -10.63 5.16 -36.84
CA LEU A 227 -10.19 6.25 -35.96
C LEU A 227 -8.89 5.91 -35.22
N ILE A 228 -8.78 4.72 -34.62
CA ILE A 228 -7.55 4.29 -33.91
C ILE A 228 -6.37 4.26 -34.88
N LYS A 229 -6.55 3.64 -36.06
CA LYS A 229 -5.48 3.50 -37.06
C LYS A 229 -5.08 4.82 -37.70
N SER A 230 -6.03 5.72 -37.98
CA SER A 230 -5.69 7.06 -38.47
C SER A 230 -4.97 7.87 -37.40
N THR A 231 -5.41 7.78 -36.14
CA THR A 231 -4.76 8.45 -35.02
C THR A 231 -3.30 8.02 -34.87
N GLN A 232 -3.02 6.72 -34.86
CA GLN A 232 -1.65 6.17 -34.84
C GLN A 232 -0.78 6.68 -35.99
N ARG A 233 -1.38 6.90 -37.17
CA ARG A 233 -0.65 7.33 -38.37
C ARG A 233 -0.35 8.84 -38.38
N GLU A 234 -1.32 9.67 -38.01
CA GLU A 234 -1.21 11.12 -38.15
C GLU A 234 -0.45 11.78 -36.97
N LEU A 235 -0.72 11.33 -35.73
CA LEU A 235 -0.22 11.97 -34.52
C LEU A 235 1.31 11.99 -34.35
N PRO A 236 2.11 11.00 -34.80
CA PRO A 236 3.56 11.05 -34.66
C PRO A 236 4.20 12.33 -35.22
N THR A 237 3.53 13.04 -36.15
CA THR A 237 3.92 14.37 -36.63
C THR A 237 4.07 15.40 -35.50
N TRP A 238 3.32 15.24 -34.41
CA TRP A 238 3.32 16.12 -33.24
C TRP A 238 4.10 15.54 -32.05
N ALA A 239 4.94 14.51 -32.25
CA ALA A 239 5.66 13.85 -31.17
C ALA A 239 6.53 14.82 -30.34
N ASP A 240 7.12 15.82 -30.98
CA ASP A 240 7.78 16.94 -30.31
C ASP A 240 6.77 18.03 -29.94
N TYR A 241 6.61 18.27 -28.63
CA TYR A 241 5.67 19.27 -28.11
C TYR A 241 6.03 20.71 -28.56
N GLN A 242 7.29 20.99 -28.91
CA GLN A 242 7.67 22.28 -29.48
C GLN A 242 7.07 22.49 -30.88
N THR A 243 6.93 21.40 -31.65
CA THR A 243 6.25 21.42 -32.95
C THR A 243 4.75 21.71 -32.77
N ALA A 244 4.12 21.12 -31.74
CA ALA A 244 2.73 21.42 -31.40
C ALA A 244 2.52 22.89 -30.97
N LEU A 245 3.43 23.45 -30.17
CA LEU A 245 3.42 24.87 -29.80
C LEU A 245 3.53 25.77 -31.04
N ALA A 246 4.47 25.47 -31.95
CA ALA A 246 4.62 26.18 -33.22
C ALA A 246 3.37 26.02 -34.12
N GLY A 247 2.69 24.88 -34.03
CA GLY A 247 1.43 24.60 -34.72
C GLY A 247 0.20 25.31 -34.13
N GLY A 248 0.35 26.02 -33.01
CA GLY A 248 -0.69 26.80 -32.36
C GLY A 248 -1.47 26.07 -31.26
N TRP A 249 -1.06 24.85 -30.86
CA TRP A 249 -1.59 24.21 -29.66
C TRP A 249 -0.98 24.87 -28.41
N GLN A 250 -1.77 25.02 -27.36
CA GLN A 250 -1.34 25.67 -26.12
C GLN A 250 -1.58 24.76 -24.93
N SER A 251 -0.58 24.61 -24.06
CA SER A 251 -0.73 23.89 -22.79
C SER A 251 -1.82 24.55 -21.94
N ILE A 252 -2.62 23.72 -21.28
CA ILE A 252 -3.59 24.16 -20.28
C ILE A 252 -3.02 24.14 -18.85
N GLY A 253 -1.74 23.82 -18.69
CA GLY A 253 -1.03 23.91 -17.41
C GLY A 253 -1.33 22.78 -16.44
N ASP A 254 -1.79 21.63 -16.91
CA ASP A 254 -2.19 20.46 -16.11
C ASP A 254 -1.09 19.39 -16.01
N GLY A 255 0.14 19.71 -16.41
CA GLY A 255 1.26 18.77 -16.40
C GLY A 255 1.61 18.17 -15.03
N SER A 256 1.16 18.78 -13.92
CA SER A 256 1.30 18.21 -12.57
C SER A 256 0.52 16.91 -12.39
N THR A 257 -0.46 16.62 -13.24
CA THR A 257 -1.21 15.35 -13.23
C THR A 257 -0.41 14.16 -13.77
N GLY A 258 0.81 14.40 -14.27
CA GLY A 258 1.60 13.42 -15.01
C GLY A 258 1.23 13.34 -16.49
N PHE A 259 0.18 14.05 -16.93
CA PHE A 259 -0.17 14.27 -18.32
C PHE A 259 -0.40 15.76 -18.56
N GLU A 260 -0.02 16.26 -19.73
CA GLU A 260 -0.20 17.66 -20.10
C GLU A 260 -0.99 17.74 -21.41
N HIS A 261 -2.12 18.43 -21.37
CA HIS A 261 -2.95 18.65 -22.54
C HIS A 261 -2.57 19.96 -23.21
N PHE A 262 -2.33 19.87 -24.51
CA PHE A 262 -2.12 21.01 -25.38
C PHE A 262 -3.36 21.13 -26.26
N ILE A 263 -4.11 22.22 -26.13
CA ILE A 263 -5.40 22.43 -26.80
C ILE A 263 -5.26 23.50 -27.89
N LYS A 264 -5.89 23.25 -29.04
CA LYS A 264 -6.03 24.22 -30.12
C LYS A 264 -7.51 24.57 -30.32
N ARG A 265 -7.95 25.61 -29.63
CA ARG A 265 -9.38 25.97 -29.47
C ARG A 265 -10.12 26.27 -30.77
N GLU A 266 -9.41 26.74 -31.80
CA GLU A 266 -10.00 26.99 -33.12
C GLU A 266 -10.52 25.72 -33.81
N LEU A 267 -9.97 24.55 -33.47
CA LEU A 267 -10.40 23.27 -34.03
C LEU A 267 -11.70 22.75 -33.41
N ILE A 268 -12.06 23.19 -32.19
CA ILE A 268 -13.32 22.78 -31.54
C ILE A 268 -14.56 23.21 -32.34
N GLN A 269 -14.43 24.22 -33.21
CA GLN A 269 -15.53 24.79 -34.01
C GLN A 269 -15.32 24.61 -35.52
N ASP A 270 -14.39 23.75 -35.96
CA ASP A 270 -14.03 23.63 -37.38
C ASP A 270 -14.88 22.62 -38.17
N ASP A 271 -15.92 22.09 -37.53
CA ASP A 271 -16.83 21.05 -38.01
C ASP A 271 -16.16 19.70 -38.34
N LYS A 272 -14.90 19.47 -37.94
CA LYS A 272 -14.18 18.20 -38.14
C LYS A 272 -14.22 17.33 -36.88
N PHE A 273 -15.29 16.57 -36.76
CA PHE A 273 -15.46 15.68 -35.61
C PHE A 273 -14.66 14.38 -35.75
N LEU A 274 -13.86 14.03 -34.74
CA LEU A 274 -13.04 12.80 -34.68
C LEU A 274 -12.07 12.68 -35.88
N ASP A 275 -11.40 13.77 -36.25
CA ASP A 275 -10.43 13.84 -37.35
C ASP A 275 -8.98 13.98 -36.84
N PRO A 276 -8.14 12.92 -36.91
CA PRO A 276 -6.76 12.99 -36.42
C PRO A 276 -5.83 13.93 -37.21
N THR A 277 -6.26 14.45 -38.35
CA THR A 277 -5.49 15.48 -39.09
C THR A 277 -5.71 16.89 -38.53
N ALA A 278 -6.74 17.07 -37.70
CA ALA A 278 -7.08 18.32 -37.03
C ALA A 278 -7.55 18.07 -35.58
N PRO A 279 -6.71 17.48 -34.71
CA PRO A 279 -7.14 17.12 -33.36
C PRO A 279 -7.26 18.33 -32.42
N GLU A 280 -8.33 18.41 -31.64
CA GLU A 280 -8.56 19.55 -30.72
C GLU A 280 -7.54 19.59 -29.57
N ALA A 281 -7.07 18.43 -29.10
CA ALA A 281 -6.09 18.36 -28.03
C ALA A 281 -5.07 17.23 -28.18
N LEU A 282 -3.79 17.54 -27.96
CA LEU A 282 -2.70 16.58 -27.90
C LEU A 282 -2.35 16.29 -26.44
N VAL A 283 -2.09 15.03 -26.10
CA VAL A 283 -1.85 14.61 -24.71
C VAL A 283 -0.45 14.03 -24.58
N TYR A 284 0.36 14.69 -23.75
CA TYR A 284 1.74 14.28 -23.49
C TYR A 284 1.87 13.72 -22.09
N LYS A 285 2.50 12.56 -21.93
CA LYS A 285 2.98 12.08 -20.64
C LYS A 285 4.14 12.96 -20.18
N VAL A 286 4.08 13.42 -18.93
CA VAL A 286 5.08 14.29 -18.30
C VAL A 286 6.00 13.45 -17.42
N GLU A 287 7.30 13.54 -17.70
CA GLU A 287 8.37 12.91 -16.91
C GLU A 287 9.44 13.99 -16.65
N GLY A 288 9.22 14.79 -15.60
CA GLY A 288 10.01 15.99 -15.33
C GLY A 288 9.88 17.02 -16.45
N ALA A 289 11.01 17.37 -17.09
CA ALA A 289 11.02 18.27 -18.24
C ALA A 289 10.56 17.59 -19.55
N LYS A 290 10.53 16.26 -19.61
CA LYS A 290 10.21 15.52 -20.82
C LYS A 290 8.70 15.45 -21.04
N ARG A 291 8.27 15.71 -22.28
CA ARG A 291 6.91 15.48 -22.78
C ARG A 291 6.96 14.39 -23.84
N THR A 292 6.22 13.31 -23.65
CA THR A 292 6.12 12.21 -24.62
C THR A 292 4.69 12.12 -25.11
N LEU A 293 4.45 12.25 -26.43
CA LEU A 293 3.10 12.14 -26.98
C LEU A 293 2.59 10.70 -26.79
N VAL A 294 1.44 10.55 -26.14
CA VAL A 294 0.87 9.22 -25.79
C VAL A 294 -0.57 9.05 -26.24
N SER A 295 -1.30 10.16 -26.38
CA SER A 295 -2.72 10.14 -26.72
C SER A 295 -3.12 11.45 -27.40
N VAL A 296 -4.30 11.44 -28.02
CA VAL A 296 -5.05 12.62 -28.44
C VAL A 296 -6.35 12.65 -27.66
N MET A 297 -6.87 13.83 -27.40
CA MET A 297 -8.23 14.01 -26.89
C MET A 297 -9.03 14.77 -27.94
N PHE A 298 -10.07 14.13 -28.46
CA PHE A 298 -11.03 14.77 -29.34
C PHE A 298 -12.10 15.46 -28.50
N ILE A 299 -12.41 16.70 -28.84
CA ILE A 299 -13.39 17.51 -28.12
C ILE A 299 -14.53 17.83 -29.08
N ALA A 300 -15.74 17.40 -28.75
CA ALA A 300 -16.92 17.73 -29.53
C ALA A 300 -17.17 19.25 -29.57
N LYS A 301 -17.87 19.71 -30.61
CA LYS A 301 -18.24 21.11 -30.75
C LYS A 301 -19.08 21.60 -29.56
N THR A 302 -19.08 22.91 -29.35
CA THR A 302 -19.88 23.51 -28.27
C THR A 302 -21.36 23.17 -28.40
N GLY A 303 -21.94 22.71 -27.29
CA GLY A 303 -23.34 22.32 -27.21
C GLY A 303 -23.59 20.81 -27.37
N VAL A 304 -22.58 20.04 -27.78
CA VAL A 304 -22.65 18.57 -27.79
C VAL A 304 -22.21 18.05 -26.42
N THR A 305 -23.17 17.57 -25.64
CA THR A 305 -22.97 16.99 -24.29
C THR A 305 -22.80 15.48 -24.37
N VAL A 306 -22.32 14.85 -23.29
CA VAL A 306 -22.00 13.40 -23.24
C VAL A 306 -23.17 12.47 -23.55
N ASP A 307 -24.41 12.96 -23.48
CA ASP A 307 -25.66 12.25 -23.78
C ASP A 307 -26.20 12.49 -25.20
N ASP A 308 -25.49 13.26 -26.04
CA ASP A 308 -25.91 13.52 -27.42
C ASP A 308 -25.93 12.21 -28.24
N PRO A 309 -27.06 11.85 -28.88
CA PRO A 309 -27.20 10.59 -29.62
C PRO A 309 -26.16 10.40 -30.74
N SER A 310 -25.65 11.49 -31.34
CA SER A 310 -24.64 11.42 -32.40
C SER A 310 -23.31 10.81 -31.93
N LEU A 311 -23.02 10.89 -30.63
CA LEU A 311 -21.84 10.30 -30.00
C LEU A 311 -21.95 8.78 -29.92
N THR A 312 -23.10 8.29 -29.44
CA THR A 312 -23.40 6.86 -29.38
C THR A 312 -23.58 6.26 -30.78
N ASP A 313 -24.09 7.03 -31.75
CA ASP A 313 -24.21 6.56 -33.13
C ASP A 313 -22.84 6.29 -33.77
N TYR A 314 -21.79 7.02 -33.39
CA TYR A 314 -20.46 6.86 -33.99
C TYR A 314 -19.83 5.49 -33.70
N ALA A 315 -19.74 5.08 -32.43
CA ALA A 315 -19.05 3.86 -32.01
C ALA A 315 -19.82 2.98 -31.01
N GLY A 316 -21.07 3.30 -30.69
CA GLY A 316 -21.88 2.55 -29.72
C GLY A 316 -21.18 2.46 -28.37
N GLY A 317 -21.30 1.29 -27.72
CA GLY A 317 -20.65 1.00 -26.43
C GLY A 317 -19.13 0.82 -26.48
N LEU A 318 -18.45 1.11 -27.60
CA LEU A 318 -16.97 1.08 -27.65
C LEU A 318 -16.33 2.31 -27.00
N ILE A 319 -17.01 3.46 -27.11
CA ILE A 319 -16.50 4.74 -26.61
C ILE A 319 -17.40 5.18 -25.47
N GLN A 320 -16.78 5.38 -24.30
CA GLN A 320 -17.40 6.15 -23.24
C GLN A 320 -16.97 7.62 -23.41
N TRP A 321 -17.96 8.50 -23.50
CA TRP A 321 -17.74 9.93 -23.55
C TRP A 321 -17.76 10.50 -22.14
N HIS A 322 -16.88 11.45 -21.87
CA HIS A 322 -16.85 12.21 -20.63
C HIS A 322 -16.76 13.71 -20.91
N SER A 323 -16.87 14.52 -19.87
CA SER A 323 -16.81 15.98 -19.93
C SER A 323 -16.16 16.54 -18.67
N HIS A 324 -15.60 17.74 -18.81
CA HIS A 324 -14.88 18.43 -17.74
C HIS A 324 -15.56 19.75 -17.39
N ASP A 325 -16.83 19.66 -17.03
CA ASP A 325 -17.58 20.81 -16.56
C ASP A 325 -17.16 21.22 -15.13
N ASN A 326 -16.33 20.46 -14.40
CA ASN A 326 -15.83 20.84 -13.07
C ASN A 326 -14.49 21.61 -13.08
N LEU A 327 -13.92 21.91 -14.25
CA LEU A 327 -12.63 22.61 -14.34
C LEU A 327 -12.75 24.12 -14.10
N CYS A 328 -11.84 24.65 -13.29
CA CYS A 328 -11.70 26.07 -13.01
C CYS A 328 -10.49 26.66 -13.74
N TRP A 329 -10.72 27.77 -14.44
CA TRP A 329 -9.77 28.38 -15.37
C TRP A 329 -9.34 29.76 -14.89
N ARG A 330 -8.07 30.10 -15.12
CA ARG A 330 -7.55 31.47 -14.99
C ARG A 330 -6.63 31.78 -16.17
N ASN A 331 -6.40 33.06 -16.42
CA ASN A 331 -5.34 33.44 -17.34
C ASN A 331 -4.01 33.47 -16.59
N ASN A 332 -2.97 32.87 -17.18
CA ASN A 332 -1.61 33.04 -16.68
C ASN A 332 -1.08 34.46 -16.98
N ALA A 333 0.16 34.74 -16.57
CA ALA A 333 0.79 36.06 -16.77
C ALA A 333 0.88 36.49 -18.24
N GLN A 334 0.84 35.55 -19.17
CA GLN A 334 0.89 35.74 -20.61
C GLN A 334 -0.51 35.86 -21.25
N GLY A 335 -1.58 35.82 -20.44
CA GLY A 335 -2.96 35.89 -20.92
C GLY A 335 -3.51 34.58 -21.50
N VAL A 336 -2.79 33.46 -21.33
CA VAL A 336 -3.22 32.14 -21.82
C VAL A 336 -4.11 31.48 -20.76
N PRO A 337 -5.30 30.97 -21.13
CA PRO A 337 -6.16 30.27 -20.19
C PRO A 337 -5.58 28.91 -19.79
N VAL A 338 -5.33 28.75 -18.50
CA VAL A 338 -4.82 27.53 -17.86
C VAL A 338 -5.77 27.06 -16.76
N ILE A 339 -5.70 25.77 -16.44
CA ILE A 339 -6.42 25.18 -15.31
C ILE A 339 -5.79 25.70 -14.01
N SER A 340 -6.65 26.09 -13.08
CA SER A 340 -6.28 26.56 -11.74
C SER A 340 -6.76 25.63 -10.62
N GLY A 341 -7.49 24.57 -10.96
CA GLY A 341 -8.06 23.60 -10.03
C GLY A 341 -9.43 23.12 -10.49
N LEU A 342 -10.13 22.45 -9.57
CA LEU A 342 -11.49 21.95 -9.74
C LEU A 342 -12.47 22.76 -8.91
N THR A 343 -13.76 22.65 -9.24
CA THR A 343 -14.83 23.14 -8.36
C THR A 343 -14.88 22.35 -7.06
N ASP A 344 -15.17 23.03 -5.94
CA ASP A 344 -15.47 22.37 -4.66
C ASP A 344 -16.83 21.63 -4.69
N GLY A 345 -17.20 20.98 -3.58
CA GLY A 345 -18.48 20.27 -3.44
C GLY A 345 -19.74 21.16 -3.54
N ALA A 346 -19.58 22.48 -3.43
CA ALA A 346 -20.64 23.47 -3.64
C ALA A 346 -20.61 24.08 -5.06
N GLY A 347 -19.67 23.66 -5.92
CA GLY A 347 -19.51 24.13 -7.29
C GLY A 347 -18.70 25.43 -7.43
N ASN A 348 -18.03 25.90 -6.38
CA ASN A 348 -17.23 27.13 -6.42
C ASN A 348 -15.82 26.88 -6.93
N CYS A 349 -15.28 27.83 -7.68
CA CYS A 349 -13.90 27.79 -8.14
C CYS A 349 -12.92 28.42 -7.14
N PRO A 350 -11.63 27.99 -7.14
CA PRO A 350 -10.57 28.66 -6.40
C PRO A 350 -10.52 30.17 -6.69
N ALA A 351 -10.13 30.95 -5.70
CA ALA A 351 -10.08 32.41 -5.82
C ALA A 351 -9.25 32.86 -7.04
N GLY A 352 -9.81 33.77 -7.84
CA GLY A 352 -9.16 34.24 -9.07
C GLY A 352 -9.31 33.32 -10.29
N SER A 353 -10.14 32.28 -10.19
CA SER A 353 -10.49 31.40 -11.31
C SER A 353 -12.01 31.32 -11.51
N VAL A 354 -12.42 30.88 -12.70
CA VAL A 354 -13.82 30.80 -13.10
C VAL A 354 -14.12 29.48 -13.80
N ARG A 355 -15.35 29.01 -13.66
CA ARG A 355 -15.87 27.85 -14.37
C ARG A 355 -16.17 28.25 -15.82
N ALA A 356 -15.13 28.31 -16.65
CA ALA A 356 -15.22 28.72 -18.06
C ALA A 356 -15.00 27.57 -19.05
N GLY A 357 -14.82 26.34 -18.56
CA GLY A 357 -14.75 25.15 -19.40
C GLY A 357 -16.11 24.84 -20.02
N GLY A 358 -16.12 24.48 -21.31
CA GLY A 358 -17.35 23.99 -21.97
C GLY A 358 -17.70 22.59 -21.49
N ASN A 359 -19.00 22.28 -21.37
CA ASN A 359 -19.50 20.93 -21.11
C ASN A 359 -19.47 20.04 -22.37
N ASN A 360 -18.42 20.19 -23.18
CA ASN A 360 -18.28 19.49 -24.44
C ASN A 360 -17.89 18.04 -24.14
N ALA A 361 -18.57 17.11 -24.80
CA ALA A 361 -18.17 15.70 -24.75
C ALA A 361 -16.78 15.52 -25.34
N MET A 362 -15.98 14.66 -24.72
CA MET A 362 -14.61 14.38 -25.13
C MET A 362 -14.28 12.91 -24.94
N VAL A 363 -13.29 12.46 -25.72
CA VAL A 363 -12.77 11.08 -25.72
C VAL A 363 -11.28 11.11 -26.02
N HIS A 364 -10.52 10.30 -25.29
CA HIS A 364 -9.11 10.06 -25.58
C HIS A 364 -8.93 8.91 -26.58
N VAL A 365 -7.91 9.00 -27.43
CA VAL A 365 -7.49 7.90 -28.31
C VAL A 365 -5.99 7.68 -28.17
N TRP A 366 -5.62 6.56 -27.56
CA TRP A 366 -4.23 6.25 -27.23
C TRP A 366 -3.44 5.76 -28.45
N ILE A 367 -2.21 6.26 -28.59
CA ILE A 367 -1.21 5.78 -29.57
C ILE A 367 -0.07 5.00 -28.93
N THR A 368 -0.12 4.83 -27.61
CA THR A 368 0.74 3.95 -26.82
C THR A 368 -0.11 2.89 -26.11
N PRO A 369 0.50 1.82 -25.57
CA PRO A 369 -0.24 0.84 -24.80
C PRO A 369 -1.05 1.47 -23.66
N HIS A 370 -2.28 1.00 -23.46
CA HIS A 370 -3.15 1.45 -22.39
C HIS A 370 -4.00 0.30 -21.85
N LEU A 371 -4.08 0.15 -20.52
CA LEU A 371 -4.73 -1.01 -19.90
C LEU A 371 -6.25 -1.03 -20.11
N CYS A 372 -6.90 0.13 -20.02
CA CYS A 372 -8.35 0.23 -20.18
C CYS A 372 -8.77 0.39 -21.66
N GLY A 373 -7.89 0.03 -22.59
CA GLY A 373 -8.18 0.05 -24.02
C GLY A 373 -7.86 1.36 -24.73
N PRO A 374 -8.11 1.40 -26.05
CA PRO A 374 -7.67 2.49 -26.91
C PRO A 374 -8.44 3.80 -26.67
N PHE A 375 -9.60 3.73 -26.02
CA PHE A 375 -10.48 4.87 -25.74
C PHE A 375 -10.54 5.28 -24.27
N ALA A 376 -9.58 4.82 -23.47
CA ALA A 376 -9.58 5.06 -22.04
C ALA A 376 -9.39 6.54 -21.70
N ALA A 377 -10.11 7.03 -20.70
CA ALA A 377 -9.90 8.35 -20.13
C ALA A 377 -8.60 8.37 -19.31
N LEU A 378 -8.16 9.56 -18.89
CA LEU A 378 -7.14 9.62 -17.84
C LEU A 378 -7.73 9.13 -16.51
N GLU A 379 -6.90 8.60 -15.61
CA GLU A 379 -7.35 8.12 -14.31
C GLU A 379 -7.47 9.29 -13.29
N GLY A 380 -8.27 9.12 -12.23
CA GLY A 380 -8.46 10.12 -11.18
C GLY A 380 -9.22 11.38 -11.63
N ALA A 381 -8.78 12.56 -11.19
CA ALA A 381 -9.42 13.84 -11.53
C ALA A 381 -9.47 14.13 -13.05
N GLY A 382 -8.56 13.51 -13.82
CA GLY A 382 -8.50 13.60 -15.28
C GLY A 382 -9.52 12.73 -16.02
N ALA A 383 -10.27 11.87 -15.31
CA ALA A 383 -11.27 11.01 -15.93
C ALA A 383 -12.49 11.78 -16.45
N GLY A 384 -12.76 12.95 -15.89
CA GLY A 384 -13.96 13.72 -16.18
C GLY A 384 -15.24 13.00 -15.77
N ARG A 385 -16.38 13.62 -16.08
CA ARG A 385 -17.72 13.14 -15.73
C ARG A 385 -18.43 12.54 -16.93
N SER A 386 -19.04 11.39 -16.72
CA SER A 386 -19.82 10.64 -17.71
C SER A 386 -21.33 10.75 -17.44
N ASN A 387 -22.15 10.31 -18.40
CA ASN A 387 -23.59 10.13 -18.22
C ASN A 387 -23.97 8.81 -17.51
N VAL A 388 -23.00 7.92 -17.28
CA VAL A 388 -23.14 6.68 -16.51
C VAL A 388 -22.25 6.71 -15.27
N SER A 389 -22.51 5.82 -14.31
CA SER A 389 -21.66 5.70 -13.11
C SER A 389 -20.26 5.18 -13.44
N ASP A 390 -19.26 5.46 -12.61
CA ASP A 390 -17.89 4.99 -12.88
C ASP A 390 -17.76 3.47 -12.94
N SER A 391 -18.65 2.73 -12.27
CA SER A 391 -18.74 1.26 -12.39
C SER A 391 -19.26 0.76 -13.74
N GLU A 392 -19.94 1.61 -14.51
CA GLU A 392 -20.51 1.28 -15.82
C GLU A 392 -19.67 1.82 -16.98
N ARG A 393 -18.70 2.70 -16.68
CA ARG A 393 -17.85 3.34 -17.67
C ARG A 393 -16.90 2.34 -18.33
N VAL A 394 -16.83 2.40 -19.66
CA VAL A 394 -15.91 1.59 -20.47
C VAL A 394 -14.62 2.31 -20.87
N ASP A 395 -14.43 3.55 -20.41
CA ASP A 395 -13.17 4.30 -20.53
C ASP A 395 -12.32 4.26 -19.25
N LEU A 396 -12.81 3.61 -18.19
CA LEU A 396 -12.07 3.33 -16.96
C LEU A 396 -11.67 1.85 -16.88
N CYS A 397 -10.63 1.56 -16.10
CA CYS A 397 -10.22 0.20 -15.82
C CYS A 397 -11.19 -0.45 -14.81
N GLY A 398 -12.41 -0.77 -15.27
CA GLY A 398 -13.42 -1.45 -14.46
C GLY A 398 -13.18 -2.96 -14.38
N ALA A 399 -12.92 -3.47 -13.17
CA ALA A 399 -12.89 -4.89 -12.86
C ALA A 399 -14.28 -5.42 -12.47
N ALA A 400 -15.26 -5.48 -13.40
CA ALA A 400 -16.46 -6.33 -13.26
C ALA A 400 -17.39 -6.25 -14.49
N HIS A 401 -17.19 -7.15 -15.46
CA HIS A 401 -18.27 -7.58 -16.36
C HIS A 401 -18.35 -9.11 -16.36
N GLN A 402 -18.70 -9.70 -15.23
CA GLN A 402 -19.31 -11.03 -15.25
C GLN A 402 -20.76 -10.86 -15.69
N HIS A 403 -21.04 -11.18 -16.95
CA HIS A 403 -22.42 -11.37 -17.40
C HIS A 403 -23.02 -12.59 -16.69
N SER A 404 -23.83 -12.36 -15.67
CA SER A 404 -24.98 -13.21 -15.38
C SER A 404 -26.23 -12.56 -15.99
N THR A 405 -26.36 -12.61 -17.32
CA THR A 405 -27.63 -12.31 -17.96
C THR A 405 -28.47 -13.58 -18.05
N SER A 406 -29.28 -13.82 -17.02
CA SER A 406 -30.60 -14.44 -17.24
C SER A 406 -31.64 -13.33 -17.22
N ALA A 407 -31.71 -12.56 -18.30
CA ALA A 407 -32.89 -11.77 -18.61
C ALA A 407 -33.78 -12.62 -19.54
N PRO A 408 -35.08 -12.78 -19.25
CA PRO A 408 -35.96 -13.62 -20.05
C PRO A 408 -36.23 -12.94 -21.41
N THR A 409 -35.85 -13.64 -22.48
CA THR A 409 -36.25 -13.32 -23.85
C THR A 409 -37.78 -13.28 -23.92
N THR A 410 -38.36 -12.09 -24.07
CA THR A 410 -39.78 -11.97 -24.44
C THR A 410 -39.88 -12.16 -25.95
N ILE A 411 -40.05 -13.41 -26.38
CA ILE A 411 -40.52 -13.70 -27.75
C ILE A 411 -42.01 -13.38 -27.77
N VAL A 412 -42.37 -12.28 -28.43
CA VAL A 412 -43.77 -12.00 -28.76
C VAL A 412 -44.20 -13.02 -29.82
N THR A 413 -44.92 -14.05 -29.38
CA THR A 413 -45.72 -14.90 -30.26
C THR A 413 -47.17 -14.47 -30.08
N THR A 414 -47.76 -13.89 -31.11
CA THR A 414 -49.18 -13.51 -31.12
C THR A 414 -50.04 -14.76 -31.25
N ASP A 415 -50.81 -15.07 -30.20
CA ASP A 415 -51.98 -15.95 -30.29
C ASP A 415 -53.15 -15.31 -29.51
N PRO A 416 -54.30 -14.97 -30.14
CA PRO A 416 -55.33 -14.14 -29.54
C PRO A 416 -56.44 -14.99 -28.94
N THR A 417 -56.27 -15.55 -27.73
CA THR A 417 -57.41 -16.01 -26.91
C THR A 417 -56.98 -16.33 -25.47
N ALA A 418 -57.20 -15.43 -24.52
CA ALA A 418 -57.55 -15.76 -23.12
C ALA A 418 -57.69 -14.48 -22.25
N THR A 419 -58.52 -14.59 -21.23
CA THR A 419 -59.30 -13.54 -20.58
C THR A 419 -58.55 -12.85 -19.41
N THR A 420 -58.91 -11.59 -19.17
CA THR A 420 -58.55 -10.69 -18.05
C THR A 420 -58.54 -11.30 -16.65
N VAL A 421 -57.44 -11.13 -15.91
CA VAL A 421 -57.40 -11.07 -14.42
C VAL A 421 -56.37 -10.02 -13.98
N ALA A 422 -56.75 -9.15 -13.03
CA ALA A 422 -55.96 -8.05 -12.48
C ALA A 422 -54.80 -8.52 -11.57
N PRO A 423 -53.71 -7.74 -11.40
CA PRO A 423 -52.52 -8.21 -10.68
C PRO A 423 -52.67 -8.03 -9.16
N THR A 424 -52.37 -9.09 -8.41
CA THR A 424 -52.14 -9.07 -6.96
C THR A 424 -50.68 -8.71 -6.70
N ILE A 425 -50.42 -7.56 -6.07
CA ILE A 425 -49.09 -7.15 -5.61
C ILE A 425 -48.69 -8.05 -4.44
N THR A 426 -47.67 -8.89 -4.64
CA THR A 426 -47.01 -9.65 -3.56
C THR A 426 -45.68 -8.98 -3.29
N THR A 427 -45.54 -8.31 -2.15
CA THR A 427 -44.27 -7.77 -1.66
C THR A 427 -43.32 -8.91 -1.31
N PHE A 428 -42.29 -9.12 -2.13
CA PHE A 428 -41.14 -9.95 -1.78
C PHE A 428 -40.14 -9.11 -0.99
N ALA A 429 -39.80 -9.59 0.21
CA ALA A 429 -38.70 -9.06 1.01
C ALA A 429 -37.38 -9.15 0.22
N PRO A 430 -36.45 -8.20 0.37
CA PRO A 430 -35.19 -8.23 -0.34
C PRO A 430 -34.38 -9.46 0.07
N ALA A 431 -33.91 -10.21 -0.93
CA ALA A 431 -32.95 -11.28 -0.73
C ALA A 431 -31.64 -10.70 -0.17
N PRO A 432 -30.93 -11.39 0.73
CA PRO A 432 -29.66 -10.93 1.25
C PRO A 432 -28.64 -10.93 0.10
N THR A 433 -28.13 -9.75 -0.23
CA THR A 433 -26.97 -9.58 -1.10
C THR A 433 -25.79 -10.23 -0.39
N THR A 434 -25.36 -11.41 -0.83
CA THR A 434 -24.07 -11.97 -0.42
C THR A 434 -22.98 -11.14 -1.09
N THR A 435 -22.50 -10.12 -0.36
CA THR A 435 -21.27 -9.38 -0.66
C THR A 435 -20.13 -10.39 -0.75
N ALA A 436 -19.52 -10.54 -1.93
CA ALA A 436 -18.28 -11.29 -2.05
C ALA A 436 -17.22 -10.64 -1.13
N ALA A 437 -16.55 -11.44 -0.31
CA ALA A 437 -15.53 -10.94 0.61
C ALA A 437 -14.36 -10.29 -0.15
N PRO A 438 -13.78 -9.18 0.34
CA PRO A 438 -12.64 -8.52 -0.28
C PRO A 438 -11.43 -9.46 -0.26
N SER A 439 -10.87 -9.77 -1.44
CA SER A 439 -9.61 -10.51 -1.53
C SER A 439 -8.52 -9.60 -2.06
N PHE A 440 -7.56 -9.27 -1.21
CA PHE A 440 -6.27 -8.67 -1.60
C PHE A 440 -5.45 -9.68 -2.39
N ASN A 441 -5.82 -10.00 -3.63
CA ASN A 441 -4.92 -10.80 -4.48
C ASN A 441 -3.78 -9.92 -5.01
N ASP A 442 -3.05 -9.26 -4.09
CA ASP A 442 -1.88 -8.48 -4.40
C ASP A 442 -0.72 -9.42 -4.66
N THR A 443 -0.34 -9.54 -5.91
CA THR A 443 0.81 -10.35 -6.35
C THR A 443 2.10 -9.54 -6.45
N GLY A 444 2.05 -8.24 -6.14
CA GLY A 444 3.16 -7.31 -6.35
C GLY A 444 3.29 -6.87 -7.80
N ALA A 445 2.34 -7.27 -8.65
CA ALA A 445 2.23 -6.75 -10.01
C ALA A 445 1.98 -5.25 -9.97
N SER A 446 2.47 -4.52 -10.97
CA SER A 446 2.28 -3.06 -11.02
C SER A 446 0.81 -2.64 -10.96
N ARG A 447 -0.11 -3.50 -11.43
CA ARG A 447 -1.56 -3.26 -11.36
C ARG A 447 -2.25 -4.32 -10.52
N ILE A 448 -3.26 -3.88 -9.76
CA ILE A 448 -4.12 -4.69 -8.91
C ILE A 448 -5.54 -4.13 -9.00
N SER A 449 -6.53 -4.98 -8.80
CA SER A 449 -7.90 -4.54 -8.56
C SER A 449 -8.20 -4.58 -7.06
N LEU A 450 -8.59 -3.44 -6.49
CA LEU A 450 -8.96 -3.24 -5.09
C LEU A 450 -10.49 -3.26 -4.90
N GLY A 451 -11.22 -3.91 -5.81
CA GLY A 451 -12.67 -3.96 -5.81
C GLY A 451 -13.27 -4.73 -4.64
N GLY A 452 -14.48 -4.33 -4.22
CA GLY A 452 -15.28 -5.06 -3.23
C GLY A 452 -15.13 -4.63 -1.77
N PHE A 453 -14.43 -3.52 -1.49
CA PHE A 453 -14.33 -3.00 -0.12
C PHE A 453 -15.61 -2.28 0.32
N PRO A 454 -16.22 -2.68 1.45
CA PRO A 454 -17.39 -1.98 1.99
C PRO A 454 -17.08 -0.51 2.29
N GLY A 455 -17.91 0.39 1.77
CA GLY A 455 -17.78 1.84 2.02
C GLY A 455 -16.73 2.56 1.15
N VAL A 456 -16.02 1.84 0.27
CA VAL A 456 -15.10 2.43 -0.70
C VAL A 456 -15.85 2.71 -1.99
N THR A 457 -15.79 3.94 -2.48
CA THR A 457 -16.39 4.32 -3.77
C THR A 457 -15.51 3.86 -4.94
N ALA A 458 -16.09 3.72 -6.13
CA ALA A 458 -15.31 3.41 -7.33
C ALA A 458 -14.22 4.46 -7.60
N ASP A 459 -14.50 5.73 -7.34
CA ASP A 459 -13.56 6.85 -7.43
C ASP A 459 -12.37 6.71 -6.48
N GLN A 460 -12.64 6.33 -5.23
CA GLN A 460 -11.61 6.06 -4.22
C GLN A 460 -10.76 4.86 -4.63
N GLN A 461 -11.40 3.79 -5.10
CA GLN A 461 -10.71 2.61 -5.60
C GLN A 461 -9.76 2.97 -6.76
N ALA A 462 -10.24 3.72 -7.75
CA ALA A 462 -9.46 4.10 -8.93
C ALA A 462 -8.26 4.99 -8.58
N ARG A 463 -8.43 5.99 -7.72
CA ARG A 463 -7.33 6.84 -7.25
C ARG A 463 -6.27 6.06 -6.48
N ALA A 464 -6.69 5.11 -5.64
CA ALA A 464 -5.79 4.20 -4.95
C ALA A 464 -5.02 3.31 -5.94
N GLU A 465 -5.71 2.64 -6.88
CA GLU A 465 -5.07 1.81 -7.89
C GLU A 465 -4.06 2.58 -8.76
N ASP A 466 -4.39 3.81 -9.17
CA ASP A 466 -3.49 4.69 -9.93
C ASP A 466 -2.23 5.06 -9.14
N LEU A 467 -2.39 5.53 -7.88
CA LEU A 467 -1.24 5.88 -7.03
C LEU A 467 -0.32 4.67 -6.84
N LEU A 468 -0.90 3.49 -6.59
CA LEU A 468 -0.14 2.25 -6.42
C LEU A 468 0.59 1.86 -7.71
N TYR A 469 -0.07 1.95 -8.86
CA TYR A 469 0.53 1.67 -10.16
C TYR A 469 1.69 2.60 -10.47
N ARG A 470 1.48 3.92 -10.38
CA ARG A 470 2.54 4.90 -10.64
C ARG A 470 3.71 4.73 -9.68
N THR A 471 3.45 4.39 -8.42
CA THR A 471 4.48 4.10 -7.41
C THR A 471 5.30 2.86 -7.80
N ARG A 472 4.63 1.74 -8.13
CA ARG A 472 5.29 0.49 -8.55
C ARG A 472 6.12 0.65 -9.80
N GLU A 473 5.69 1.48 -10.75
CA GLU A 473 6.45 1.72 -11.98
C GLU A 473 7.64 2.67 -11.78
N LYS A 474 7.44 3.81 -11.12
CA LYS A 474 8.45 4.87 -11.05
C LYS A 474 9.56 4.57 -10.05
N LEU A 475 9.25 3.89 -8.93
CA LEU A 475 10.24 3.72 -7.86
C LEU A 475 11.23 2.59 -8.08
N LYS A 476 11.06 1.76 -9.13
CA LYS A 476 12.05 0.75 -9.55
C LYS A 476 13.46 1.34 -9.71
N LYS A 477 13.58 2.61 -10.09
CA LYS A 477 14.87 3.34 -10.21
C LYS A 477 15.64 3.43 -8.89
N PHE A 478 14.95 3.41 -7.75
CA PHE A 478 15.51 3.50 -6.40
C PHE A 478 15.78 2.12 -5.76
N ALA A 479 15.82 1.03 -6.53
CA ALA A 479 16.09 -0.31 -6.00
C ALA A 479 17.39 -0.39 -5.18
N LEU A 480 18.39 0.44 -5.50
CA LEU A 480 19.64 0.56 -4.76
C LEU A 480 19.61 1.80 -3.85
N THR A 481 20.01 1.65 -2.60
CA THR A 481 20.10 2.76 -1.63
C THR A 481 21.07 3.85 -2.07
N GLN A 482 22.12 3.51 -2.84
CA GLN A 482 23.03 4.51 -3.39
C GLN A 482 22.30 5.48 -4.33
N THR A 483 21.36 4.99 -5.16
CA THR A 483 20.56 5.87 -6.02
C THR A 483 19.70 6.82 -5.19
N ALA A 484 19.14 6.35 -4.07
CA ALA A 484 18.40 7.22 -3.16
C ALA A 484 19.32 8.30 -2.56
N LEU A 485 20.48 7.92 -2.04
CA LEU A 485 21.48 8.87 -1.51
C LEU A 485 21.90 9.92 -2.54
N ASP A 486 22.17 9.50 -3.78
CA ASP A 486 22.57 10.38 -4.88
C ASP A 486 21.45 11.37 -5.28
N ASN A 487 20.20 11.07 -4.92
CA ASN A 487 19.02 11.92 -5.17
C ASN A 487 18.55 12.67 -3.91
N GLY A 488 19.41 12.81 -2.90
CA GLY A 488 19.15 13.65 -1.73
C GLY A 488 18.35 12.98 -0.61
N PHE A 489 18.05 11.69 -0.71
CA PHE A 489 17.42 10.95 0.38
C PHE A 489 18.45 10.61 1.47
N THR A 490 18.05 10.69 2.73
CA THR A 490 18.93 10.38 3.88
C THR A 490 18.25 9.40 4.82
N SER A 491 19.00 8.39 5.29
CA SER A 491 18.47 7.41 6.24
C SER A 491 18.24 8.03 7.61
N ILE A 492 17.10 7.74 8.21
CA ILE A 492 16.80 8.09 9.61
C ILE A 492 17.34 7.06 10.61
N GLN A 493 18.08 6.05 10.13
CA GLN A 493 18.75 5.00 10.90
C GLN A 493 17.82 4.15 11.78
N ASP A 494 16.60 3.93 11.31
CA ASP A 494 15.57 3.13 11.96
C ASP A 494 15.53 1.67 11.48
N ALA A 495 16.59 1.21 10.80
CA ALA A 495 16.79 -0.16 10.33
C ALA A 495 16.53 -1.24 11.39
N GLY A 496 16.63 -0.88 12.66
CA GLY A 496 16.28 -1.74 13.79
C GLY A 496 14.82 -2.15 13.84
N THR A 497 13.91 -1.55 13.05
CA THR A 497 12.49 -1.93 12.95
C THR A 497 12.21 -3.05 11.94
N GLY A 498 13.22 -3.53 11.23
CA GLY A 498 13.08 -4.46 10.10
C GLY A 498 12.87 -3.75 8.74
N VAL A 499 12.59 -2.45 8.77
CA VAL A 499 12.64 -1.54 7.62
C VAL A 499 13.53 -0.34 7.94
N GLU A 500 14.03 0.33 6.92
CA GLU A 500 14.82 1.55 7.04
C GLU A 500 14.25 2.62 6.11
N HIS A 501 13.90 3.77 6.66
CA HIS A 501 13.34 4.89 5.91
C HIS A 501 14.45 5.84 5.46
N TYR A 502 14.40 6.19 4.18
CA TYR A 502 15.26 7.18 3.56
C TYR A 502 14.37 8.34 3.14
N ILE A 503 14.56 9.50 3.76
CA ILE A 503 13.70 10.67 3.61
C ILE A 503 14.42 11.75 2.81
N ASN A 504 13.72 12.34 1.84
CA ASN A 504 14.12 13.58 1.21
C ASN A 504 13.35 14.75 1.84
N TRP A 505 13.98 15.40 2.82
CA TRP A 505 13.37 16.48 3.60
C TRP A 505 12.97 17.71 2.77
N SER A 506 13.54 17.86 1.57
CA SER A 506 13.18 18.98 0.68
C SER A 506 11.85 18.79 -0.05
N TYR A 507 11.27 17.58 -0.02
CA TYR A 507 10.02 17.26 -0.73
C TYR A 507 8.76 17.36 0.16
N ILE A 508 8.88 17.32 1.50
CA ILE A 508 7.71 17.25 2.40
C ILE A 508 6.76 18.48 2.29
N ASN A 509 7.31 19.65 2.01
CA ASN A 509 6.55 20.91 1.87
C ASN A 509 6.78 21.53 0.49
N ASP A 510 6.99 20.69 -0.52
CA ASP A 510 7.03 21.15 -1.91
C ASP A 510 5.61 21.16 -2.54
N ASP A 511 5.53 21.49 -3.82
CA ASP A 511 4.24 21.55 -4.53
C ASP A 511 3.79 20.18 -5.10
N HIS A 512 4.42 19.06 -4.71
CA HIS A 512 4.23 17.72 -5.28
C HIS A 512 3.58 16.72 -4.30
N GLU A 513 2.27 16.84 -4.10
CA GLU A 513 1.54 15.90 -3.26
C GLU A 513 1.31 14.53 -3.94
N LEU A 514 1.70 13.44 -3.27
CA LEU A 514 1.44 12.06 -3.74
C LEU A 514 1.96 11.79 -5.16
N ASP A 515 3.11 12.39 -5.53
CA ASP A 515 3.77 12.19 -6.81
C ASP A 515 4.96 11.21 -6.68
N PRO A 516 4.91 10.00 -7.26
CA PRO A 516 6.03 9.07 -7.25
C PRO A 516 7.29 9.53 -8.00
N ASN A 517 7.26 10.69 -8.68
CA ASN A 517 8.48 11.33 -9.18
C ASN A 517 9.28 12.02 -8.08
N TYR A 518 8.58 12.50 -7.04
CA TYR A 518 9.09 13.25 -5.90
C TYR A 518 8.64 12.61 -4.58
N PRO A 519 8.84 11.30 -4.36
CA PRO A 519 8.38 10.68 -3.13
C PRO A 519 9.15 11.25 -1.93
N GLU A 520 8.48 11.57 -0.84
CA GLU A 520 9.13 12.15 0.33
C GLU A 520 9.96 11.12 1.09
N SER A 521 9.57 9.84 1.03
CA SER A 521 10.33 8.75 1.66
C SER A 521 10.30 7.44 0.86
N LEU A 522 11.45 6.75 0.91
CA LEU A 522 11.67 5.42 0.37
C LEU A 522 11.91 4.45 1.52
N VAL A 523 11.18 3.33 1.53
CA VAL A 523 11.24 2.34 2.61
C VAL A 523 11.91 1.07 2.12
N TYR A 524 13.01 0.71 2.78
CA TYR A 524 13.79 -0.49 2.46
C TYR A 524 13.63 -1.53 3.54
N GLN A 525 13.20 -2.74 3.18
CA GLN A 525 13.25 -3.89 4.07
C GLN A 525 14.71 -4.26 4.34
N VAL A 526 15.03 -4.51 5.60
CA VAL A 526 16.35 -4.90 6.07
C VAL A 526 16.40 -6.43 6.17
N GLY A 527 16.98 -7.07 5.15
CA GLY A 527 17.18 -8.51 5.09
C GLY A 527 18.44 -8.98 5.81
N ALA A 528 18.65 -10.30 5.80
CA ALA A 528 19.82 -10.96 6.37
C ALA A 528 21.13 -10.33 5.87
N GLY A 529 22.09 -10.13 6.79
CA GLY A 529 23.36 -9.47 6.49
C GLY A 529 23.26 -7.95 6.27
N GLY A 530 22.10 -7.34 6.56
CA GLY A 530 21.87 -5.91 6.36
C GLY A 530 21.62 -5.55 4.89
N LYS A 531 21.14 -6.47 4.07
CA LYS A 531 20.75 -6.15 2.69
C LYS A 531 19.51 -5.26 2.71
N ARG A 532 19.52 -4.14 1.99
CA ARG A 532 18.34 -3.27 1.82
C ARG A 532 17.64 -3.63 0.52
N THR A 533 16.32 -3.86 0.60
CA THR A 533 15.46 -4.11 -0.56
C THR A 533 14.33 -3.10 -0.54
N LEU A 534 14.15 -2.33 -1.61
CA LEU A 534 13.07 -1.34 -1.68
C LEU A 534 11.72 -2.08 -1.68
N VAL A 535 10.84 -1.75 -0.72
CA VAL A 535 9.55 -2.44 -0.54
C VAL A 535 8.36 -1.50 -0.48
N SER A 536 8.56 -0.21 -0.19
CA SER A 536 7.45 0.76 -0.11
C SER A 536 7.93 2.17 -0.43
N ALA A 537 6.98 3.00 -0.86
CA ALA A 537 7.07 4.44 -0.71
C ALA A 537 6.32 4.84 0.57
N MET A 538 6.74 5.91 1.21
CA MET A 538 5.94 6.56 2.24
C MET A 538 5.80 8.03 1.86
N TYR A 539 4.62 8.40 1.38
CA TYR A 539 4.33 9.78 1.04
C TYR A 539 4.03 10.56 2.32
N MET A 540 4.53 11.79 2.40
CA MET A 540 4.29 12.70 3.52
C MET A 540 3.68 13.98 2.95
N VAL A 541 2.55 14.43 3.49
CA VAL A 541 1.92 15.68 3.07
C VAL A 541 2.42 16.86 3.91
N GLY A 542 2.29 18.06 3.37
CA GLY A 542 2.81 19.29 3.96
C GLY A 542 2.25 19.63 5.35
N ASP A 543 2.89 20.58 6.02
CA ASP A 543 2.56 21.03 7.38
C ASP A 543 1.17 21.68 7.49
N GLU A 544 0.55 22.03 6.37
CA GLU A 544 -0.84 22.51 6.28
C GLU A 544 -1.89 21.42 6.53
N TYR A 545 -1.49 20.15 6.52
CA TYR A 545 -2.39 19.01 6.70
C TYR A 545 -2.38 18.47 8.13
N GLU A 546 -3.57 18.13 8.62
CA GLU A 546 -3.78 17.29 9.79
C GLU A 546 -4.35 15.95 9.33
N LEU A 547 -4.31 14.92 10.19
CA LEU A 547 -4.90 13.60 9.87
C LEU A 547 -6.36 13.69 9.39
N ALA A 548 -7.13 14.65 9.89
CA ALA A 548 -8.53 14.83 9.52
C ALA A 548 -8.74 15.55 8.17
N THR A 549 -7.70 16.16 7.61
CA THR A 549 -7.77 16.97 6.39
C THR A 549 -6.90 16.41 5.26
N VAL A 550 -6.31 15.22 5.44
CA VAL A 550 -5.53 14.53 4.42
C VAL A 550 -6.31 14.32 3.13
N PRO A 551 -5.62 14.26 1.98
CA PRO A 551 -6.25 13.97 0.70
C PRO A 551 -6.99 12.62 0.72
N ASP A 552 -8.22 12.61 0.19
CA ASP A 552 -9.00 11.37 0.02
C ASP A 552 -8.48 10.57 -1.17
N VAL A 553 -7.45 9.75 -0.94
CA VAL A 553 -6.87 8.88 -1.95
C VAL A 553 -7.74 7.67 -2.21
N GLY A 554 -8.06 6.89 -1.17
CA GLY A 554 -8.75 5.61 -1.33
C GLY A 554 -9.84 5.32 -0.32
N GLY A 555 -10.33 6.33 0.40
CA GLY A 555 -11.24 6.13 1.52
C GLY A 555 -10.70 5.08 2.49
N ALA A 556 -11.53 4.08 2.81
CA ALA A 556 -11.17 2.98 3.71
C ALA A 556 -10.07 2.03 3.18
N LEU A 557 -9.62 2.15 1.92
CA LEU A 557 -8.47 1.40 1.41
C LEU A 557 -7.14 1.92 1.96
N THR A 558 -7.07 3.21 2.29
CA THR A 558 -5.83 3.92 2.60
C THR A 558 -5.74 4.23 4.08
N GLN A 559 -4.58 4.01 4.68
CA GLN A 559 -4.36 4.37 6.08
C GLN A 559 -3.32 5.48 6.23
N TRP A 560 -3.84 6.67 6.52
CA TRP A 560 -3.03 7.79 6.95
C TRP A 560 -2.66 7.65 8.43
N HIS A 561 -1.42 7.96 8.76
CA HIS A 561 -0.94 8.01 10.13
C HIS A 561 0.08 9.14 10.31
N ILE A 562 0.42 9.44 11.55
CA ILE A 562 1.48 10.38 11.90
C ILE A 562 2.47 9.72 12.85
N HIS A 563 3.62 10.36 13.07
CA HIS A 563 4.55 9.98 14.12
C HIS A 563 4.78 11.14 15.08
N ASN A 564 3.89 11.32 16.05
CA ASN A 564 4.04 12.33 17.10
C ASN A 564 4.83 11.83 18.31
N ASN A 565 5.47 10.65 18.19
CA ASN A 565 6.18 9.96 19.27
C ASN A 565 7.68 9.75 18.99
N LEU A 566 8.18 10.11 17.81
CA LEU A 566 9.59 9.94 17.44
C LEU A 566 10.47 11.08 17.96
N CYS A 567 11.68 10.73 18.39
CA CYS A 567 12.70 11.67 18.82
C CYS A 567 13.89 11.63 17.85
N PHE A 568 14.26 12.79 17.32
CA PHE A 568 15.28 12.99 16.31
C PHE A 568 16.51 13.68 16.90
N ASP A 569 17.74 13.37 16.46
CA ASP A 569 18.93 13.98 17.04
C ASP A 569 19.07 15.48 16.75
N GLN A 570 18.54 15.93 15.63
CA GLN A 570 18.61 17.31 15.17
C GLN A 570 17.48 17.67 14.18
N ASP A 571 17.33 18.95 13.88
CA ASP A 571 16.36 19.45 12.91
C ASP A 571 16.88 19.25 11.47
N PRO A 572 16.22 18.41 10.64
CA PRO A 572 16.63 18.17 9.28
C PRO A 572 16.44 19.37 8.35
N TYR A 573 15.54 20.31 8.64
CA TYR A 573 15.38 21.52 7.82
C TYR A 573 16.59 22.46 7.90
N VAL A 574 17.37 22.34 8.98
CA VAL A 574 18.62 23.09 9.17
C VAL A 574 19.83 22.31 8.67
N THR A 575 19.83 20.99 8.87
CA THR A 575 21.03 20.15 8.72
C THR A 575 21.02 19.26 7.46
N GLY A 576 19.88 19.16 6.78
CA GLY A 576 19.65 18.31 5.61
C GLY A 576 19.53 16.82 5.91
N SER A 577 19.69 16.40 7.17
CA SER A 577 19.56 14.99 7.58
C SER A 577 19.30 14.89 9.09
N THR A 578 18.65 13.82 9.51
CA THR A 578 18.43 13.53 10.94
C THR A 578 18.32 12.03 11.14
N ARG A 579 18.46 11.55 12.37
CA ARG A 579 18.20 10.15 12.72
C ARG A 579 17.32 10.02 13.95
N VAL A 580 16.56 8.93 14.00
CA VAL A 580 15.78 8.56 15.17
C VAL A 580 16.73 8.12 16.29
N VAL A 581 16.61 8.78 17.45
CA VAL A 581 17.41 8.49 18.66
C VAL A 581 16.57 7.98 19.82
N GLY A 582 15.26 7.92 19.66
CA GLY A 582 14.36 7.34 20.64
C GLY A 582 12.90 7.53 20.30
N VAL A 583 12.06 7.05 21.21
CA VAL A 583 10.61 7.25 21.18
C VAL A 583 10.14 7.82 22.51
N THR A 584 9.03 8.54 22.50
CA THR A 584 8.36 9.09 23.68
C THR A 584 6.87 8.79 23.63
N SER A 585 6.09 9.21 24.62
CA SER A 585 4.63 9.17 24.48
C SER A 585 4.16 10.28 23.53
N GLU A 586 2.97 10.13 22.95
CA GLU A 586 2.36 11.10 22.03
C GLU A 586 2.48 12.55 22.51
N ASN A 587 2.19 12.81 23.78
CA ASN A 587 2.31 14.14 24.40
C ASN A 587 3.57 14.30 25.28
N GLY A 588 4.47 13.30 25.28
CA GLY A 588 5.67 13.28 26.11
C GLY A 588 6.83 14.06 25.51
N PRO A 589 7.76 14.56 26.34
CA PRO A 589 9.01 15.16 25.88
C PRO A 589 10.02 14.07 25.46
N CYS A 590 10.93 14.42 24.57
CA CYS A 590 12.07 13.55 24.24
C CYS A 590 13.10 13.55 25.38
N SER A 591 13.53 12.36 25.80
CA SER A 591 14.64 12.23 26.76
C SER A 591 15.99 12.61 26.14
N PHE A 592 16.12 12.35 24.83
CA PHE A 592 17.25 12.73 23.99
C PHE A 592 16.73 13.17 22.63
N GLY A 593 17.33 14.21 22.05
CA GLY A 593 16.89 14.76 20.76
C GLY A 593 15.70 15.71 20.87
N ILE A 594 15.03 15.93 19.73
CA ILE A 594 13.91 16.83 19.52
C ILE A 594 12.73 16.12 18.88
N LYS A 595 11.51 16.63 19.08
CA LYS A 595 10.33 16.23 18.29
C LYS A 595 10.22 17.17 17.10
N LEU A 596 9.93 16.60 15.93
CA LEU A 596 9.58 17.36 14.74
C LEU A 596 8.06 17.54 14.68
N ASN A 597 7.61 18.49 13.85
CA ASN A 597 6.19 18.56 13.49
C ASN A 597 5.82 17.26 12.75
N PRO A 598 4.77 16.54 13.16
CA PRO A 598 4.45 15.25 12.57
C PRO A 598 3.57 15.43 11.32
N ASN A 599 4.14 15.23 10.14
CA ASN A 599 3.41 15.23 8.88
C ASN A 599 2.56 13.95 8.73
N PRO A 600 1.28 14.05 8.30
CA PRO A 600 0.50 12.88 7.91
C PRO A 600 1.17 12.13 6.76
N MET A 601 1.16 10.80 6.84
CA MET A 601 1.86 9.95 5.89
C MET A 601 1.05 8.72 5.49
N LEU A 602 1.28 8.28 4.25
CA LEU A 602 0.63 7.15 3.62
C LEU A 602 1.69 6.23 3.00
N HIS A 603 1.70 4.97 3.43
CA HIS A 603 2.54 3.95 2.83
C HIS A 603 1.90 3.41 1.54
N VAL A 604 2.72 3.14 0.53
CA VAL A 604 2.30 2.56 -0.75
C VAL A 604 3.27 1.45 -1.13
N TRP A 605 2.85 0.20 -0.93
CA TRP A 605 3.71 -0.96 -0.99
C TRP A 605 3.98 -1.46 -2.41
N LEU A 606 5.27 -1.64 -2.71
CA LEU A 606 5.75 -2.16 -3.99
C LEU A 606 5.65 -3.68 -4.09
N VAL A 607 5.63 -4.34 -2.93
CA VAL A 607 5.53 -5.80 -2.78
C VAL A 607 4.20 -6.15 -2.08
N PRO A 608 3.70 -7.39 -2.24
CA PRO A 608 2.51 -7.85 -1.54
C PRO A 608 2.61 -7.62 -0.03
N GLN A 609 1.54 -7.10 0.56
CA GLN A 609 1.38 -7.01 1.99
C GLN A 609 0.09 -7.67 2.44
N LYS A 610 0.19 -8.42 3.56
CA LYS A 610 -0.93 -9.16 4.17
C LYS A 610 -2.12 -8.23 4.46
N CYS A 611 -1.83 -7.02 4.94
CA CYS A 611 -2.79 -6.01 5.33
C CYS A 611 -3.23 -5.09 4.17
N GLY A 612 -2.76 -5.35 2.96
CA GLY A 612 -3.07 -4.55 1.77
C GLY A 612 -1.99 -3.54 1.39
N PRO A 613 -2.08 -3.00 0.17
CA PRO A 613 -1.01 -2.19 -0.44
C PRO A 613 -0.86 -0.78 0.14
N PHE A 614 -1.78 -0.36 1.03
CA PHE A 614 -1.75 0.94 1.70
C PHE A 614 -1.71 0.83 3.23
N ALA A 615 -1.47 -0.37 3.75
CA ALA A 615 -1.35 -0.58 5.19
C ALA A 615 -0.18 0.23 5.75
N ALA A 616 -0.37 0.81 6.93
CA ALA A 616 0.76 1.29 7.72
C ALA A 616 1.67 0.13 8.14
N LEU A 617 2.87 0.46 8.63
CA LEU A 617 3.72 -0.54 9.27
C LEU A 617 3.09 -1.05 10.58
N GLU A 618 3.66 -2.10 11.17
CA GLU A 618 3.23 -2.63 12.46
C GLU A 618 4.07 -2.04 13.63
N GLY A 619 3.59 -2.23 14.86
CA GLY A 619 4.31 -1.85 16.08
C GLY A 619 4.64 -0.36 16.18
N VAL A 620 5.88 -0.03 16.54
CA VAL A 620 6.36 1.36 16.69
C VAL A 620 6.27 2.14 15.36
N GLY A 621 6.39 1.45 14.22
CA GLY A 621 6.29 2.03 12.88
C GLY A 621 4.87 2.32 12.42
N ALA A 622 3.85 1.83 13.14
CA ALA A 622 2.45 2.01 12.74
C ALA A 622 1.96 3.47 12.86
N GLY A 623 2.69 4.33 13.56
CA GLY A 623 2.31 5.73 13.81
C GLY A 623 1.05 5.87 14.66
N GLN A 624 0.40 7.02 14.67
CA GLN A 624 -0.92 7.28 15.25
C GLN A 624 -1.92 7.53 14.12
N VAL A 625 -3.13 6.98 14.22
CA VAL A 625 -4.23 7.18 13.26
C VAL A 625 -5.29 8.12 13.85
N ILE A 626 -6.33 8.46 13.08
CA ILE A 626 -7.43 9.29 13.58
C ILE A 626 -8.05 8.62 14.82
N ALA A 627 -8.38 9.42 15.83
CA ALA A 627 -8.98 8.92 17.05
C ALA A 627 -10.29 8.17 16.77
N GLY A 628 -10.32 6.87 17.10
CA GLY A 628 -11.48 5.99 16.86
C GLY A 628 -11.42 5.18 15.55
N GLU A 629 -10.38 5.36 14.73
CA GLU A 629 -10.11 4.53 13.55
C GLU A 629 -9.33 3.26 13.97
N SER A 630 -9.70 2.11 13.39
CA SER A 630 -8.93 0.86 13.54
C SER A 630 -7.75 0.84 12.58
N ARG A 631 -6.63 0.22 12.98
CA ARG A 631 -5.49 0.10 12.08
C ARG A 631 -5.77 -0.97 11.04
N LEU A 632 -5.48 -0.69 9.77
CA LEU A 632 -5.62 -1.67 8.69
C LEU A 632 -4.65 -2.86 8.86
N CYS A 633 -3.65 -2.72 9.73
CA CYS A 633 -2.73 -3.78 10.14
C CYS A 633 -2.60 -3.88 11.67
N ASP A 634 -3.71 -3.77 12.42
CA ASP A 634 -3.76 -4.36 13.77
C ASP A 634 -4.28 -5.80 13.67
N GLU A 635 -3.60 -6.76 14.27
CA GLU A 635 -4.12 -8.13 14.41
C GLU A 635 -5.34 -8.20 15.37
N ALA A 636 -5.97 -7.07 15.70
CA ALA A 636 -7.16 -7.02 16.54
C ALA A 636 -8.48 -7.16 15.75
N HIS A 637 -8.50 -6.95 14.42
CA HIS A 637 -9.77 -6.92 13.65
C HIS A 637 -9.79 -7.74 12.35
N GLY A 638 -8.93 -8.75 12.21
CA GLY A 638 -8.96 -9.68 11.09
C GLY A 638 -10.08 -10.72 11.13
N HIS A 639 -11.36 -10.32 11.31
CA HIS A 639 -12.53 -11.19 11.08
C HIS A 639 -13.69 -10.38 10.50
N GLY A 640 -13.86 -10.49 9.18
CA GLY A 640 -15.07 -10.13 8.43
C GLY A 640 -15.32 -11.17 7.36
#